data_AF-A0A495S2J1-F1
#
_entry.id   AF-A0A495S2J1-F1
#
_cell.length_a   1.000
_cell.length_b   1.000
_cell.length_c   1.000
_cell.angle_alpha   90.00
_cell.angle_beta   90.00
_cell.angle_gamma   90.00
#
_symmetry.space_group_name_H-M   'P 1'
#
loop_
_entity.id
_entity.type
_entity.pdbx_description
1 polymer ?
#
loop_
_entity_poly.entity_id
_entity_poly.type
_entity_poly.pdbx_seq_one_letter_code
_entity_poly.pdbx_strand_id
1 'polypeptide(L)'
;MKAYLKITIYFLVLLTSGNQYAQHQSKIRAELNAENKSLIINQEIIFINQSDDTLTSIVLNDWNHAFSNKNTPLAKRFSDEFYRGFHLAKDEERGSTINLIVNDGTQQFLFWQRTVKNPDYIVVQLKNQLLPNQKITLYLSYISKIPSEKFTKYGYNNNSTFNLKNWYLTPARYENHTFIKNSNNNLDDIANGVSDFEINLKISKKLEVSSDLNSEKTTGNNDFSHYRLSGNNRTDFSLIIEPKSSFESYKNSSVEVLTDLKNNKLDTTQKAIVIDRVINFTNDLIGKYPHEKIIVSQTDYERNPFYGLNQLPSFISPFPDEFLFEIKFLKTYLKEYLKTSLHLDPRKDNWIYDGIQVYAMMKYIDKNHPKTKMVGSLSKIKLLKSFNLANIDFNDQYSYFYMLMARKNLDQQLGSPKNNLIKFNEQIASKYRAGLSIRFLDDYLQNDAVDTSIKAFYKKNQLTQVSKSDFEMLLKSNTTKDINWFFNTIINSRDIIDYKFSSVTKTKDSITFSVINRTGAPIPIPVYGTKKGKIVFKQWLDIEECDSTFTFERKEADKIILNLKNEVPEYNLRNNWKKLGGFFPNNRPVKFVFMKDLEDPYYNQILYVPTLSYNLYDGLTPGVRLHNKTILDKPFIFDINPSYSSKSNNLSGSASFVVNQNYRNSALYNARYSMSGSYFHYAQDATYLKLNPTVQLRIRESNFRDNRKQLILFRQVIVNKEKSAFVTENSPQNYSVFDARYINTKTEVTNHFNFSSNVQVSGKFGKVTGEIEYRKLFEDNRQINLRLYAGSFLYNKTQSDFFSFALDRPTDYLFDYNYFGRSESTGLFSQQFILAEGGFKSKIVTPFANRWITSLNASYSIWNWIEVYGDVGFIKNNSQNEKFVYDSGIRLNLVTDYFELYFPIYSNNGWEISQNNYNEKIRFIVTFSPKTLINLFNRKWF
;
A
#
# COMPACT_ATOMS: atom_id res chain seq x y z
N MET A 1 -28.56 -61.12 -30.66
CA MET A 1 -27.45 -61.39 -29.71
C MET A 1 -26.41 -60.25 -29.61
N LYS A 2 -26.04 -59.53 -30.69
CA LYS A 2 -25.04 -58.42 -30.63
C LYS A 2 -25.53 -57.10 -29.97
N ALA A 3 -26.83 -56.84 -29.93
CA ALA A 3 -27.38 -55.62 -29.31
C ALA A 3 -27.42 -55.69 -27.77
N TYR A 4 -27.66 -56.87 -27.20
CA TYR A 4 -27.72 -57.07 -25.75
C TYR A 4 -26.34 -56.96 -25.10
N LEU A 5 -25.27 -57.42 -25.76
CA LEU A 5 -23.91 -57.32 -25.22
C LEU A 5 -23.41 -55.86 -25.09
N LYS A 6 -23.80 -54.97 -26.01
CA LYS A 6 -23.49 -53.52 -25.91
C LYS A 6 -24.23 -52.85 -24.76
N ILE A 7 -25.47 -53.26 -24.50
CA ILE A 7 -26.29 -52.71 -23.41
C ILE A 7 -25.75 -53.20 -22.06
N THR A 8 -25.31 -54.46 -21.93
CA THR A 8 -24.69 -54.97 -20.70
C THR A 8 -23.35 -54.30 -20.39
N ILE A 9 -22.54 -53.98 -21.42
CA ILE A 9 -21.28 -53.24 -21.22
C ILE A 9 -21.51 -51.79 -20.80
N TYR A 10 -22.51 -51.09 -21.37
CA TYR A 10 -22.89 -49.76 -20.89
C TYR A 10 -23.46 -49.80 -19.46
N PHE A 11 -24.22 -50.83 -19.10
CA PHE A 11 -24.76 -50.98 -17.75
C PHE A 11 -23.68 -51.32 -16.69
N LEU A 12 -22.65 -52.09 -17.07
CA LEU A 12 -21.50 -52.36 -16.19
C LEU A 12 -20.61 -51.12 -15.99
N VAL A 13 -20.48 -50.25 -17.00
CA VAL A 13 -19.74 -48.97 -16.91
C VAL A 13 -20.51 -47.91 -16.10
N LEU A 14 -21.85 -47.99 -16.04
CA LEU A 14 -22.72 -47.05 -15.31
C LEU A 14 -23.01 -47.45 -13.86
N LEU A 15 -22.85 -48.71 -13.45
CA LEU A 15 -23.19 -49.17 -12.10
C LEU A 15 -22.01 -49.22 -11.11
N THR A 16 -20.78 -49.06 -11.58
CA THR A 16 -19.61 -48.89 -10.70
C THR A 16 -18.99 -47.52 -10.81
N SER A 17 -19.77 -46.49 -11.18
CA SER A 17 -19.47 -45.09 -10.85
C SER A 17 -19.45 -44.97 -9.33
N GLY A 18 -18.33 -45.43 -8.75
CA GLY A 18 -18.08 -45.41 -7.33
C GLY A 18 -18.25 -43.98 -6.85
N ASN A 19 -19.04 -43.83 -5.79
CA ASN A 19 -19.13 -42.59 -5.06
C ASN A 19 -17.71 -42.05 -4.83
N GLN A 20 -17.36 -40.95 -5.50
CA GLN A 20 -16.10 -40.25 -5.30
C GLN A 20 -16.13 -39.59 -3.91
N TYR A 21 -15.89 -40.37 -2.86
CA TYR A 21 -15.47 -39.85 -1.56
C TYR A 21 -13.99 -39.49 -1.65
N ALA A 22 -13.69 -38.47 -2.45
CA ALA A 22 -12.34 -38.09 -2.81
C ALA A 22 -11.92 -36.79 -2.10
N GLN A 23 -12.23 -36.62 -0.82
CA GLN A 23 -11.80 -35.45 -0.04
C GLN A 23 -10.92 -35.85 1.14
N HIS A 24 -9.94 -35.02 1.49
CA HIS A 24 -9.13 -35.26 2.69
C HIS A 24 -10.03 -35.20 3.93
N GLN A 25 -9.66 -35.91 5.00
CA GLN A 25 -10.37 -35.81 6.27
C GLN A 25 -9.39 -35.41 7.37
N SER A 26 -9.81 -34.50 8.24
CA SER A 26 -9.03 -34.08 9.39
C SER A 26 -9.84 -34.17 10.68
N LYS A 27 -9.45 -35.11 11.54
CA LYS A 27 -10.01 -35.25 12.88
C LYS A 27 -9.04 -34.65 13.88
N ILE A 28 -9.48 -33.63 14.60
CA ILE A 28 -8.65 -32.86 15.53
C ILE A 28 -9.20 -33.04 16.94
N ARG A 29 -8.36 -33.48 17.87
CA ARG A 29 -8.62 -33.40 19.31
C ARG A 29 -7.74 -32.28 19.87
N ALA A 30 -8.36 -31.22 20.35
CA ALA A 30 -7.67 -30.03 20.82
C ALA A 30 -8.07 -29.70 22.26
N GLU A 31 -7.09 -29.38 23.10
CA GLU A 31 -7.30 -28.88 24.47
C GLU A 31 -6.68 -27.49 24.62
N LEU A 32 -7.49 -26.51 24.97
CA LEU A 32 -7.05 -25.13 25.18
C LEU A 32 -6.48 -24.97 26.59
N ASN A 33 -5.20 -24.60 26.67
CA ASN A 33 -4.59 -24.05 27.87
C ASN A 33 -4.61 -22.51 27.77
N ALA A 34 -5.61 -21.89 28.40
CA ALA A 34 -5.81 -20.44 28.32
C ALA A 34 -4.70 -19.64 29.02
N GLU A 35 -4.11 -20.17 30.10
CA GLU A 35 -3.03 -19.52 30.85
C GLU A 35 -1.74 -19.46 30.03
N ASN A 36 -1.37 -20.60 29.42
CA ASN A 36 -0.19 -20.71 28.56
C ASN A 36 -0.44 -20.26 27.12
N LYS A 37 -1.67 -19.84 26.79
CA LYS A 37 -2.09 -19.40 25.44
C LYS A 37 -1.70 -20.42 24.37
N SER A 38 -2.00 -21.69 24.61
CA SER A 38 -1.62 -22.79 23.73
C SER A 38 -2.72 -23.83 23.57
N LEU A 39 -2.65 -24.59 22.47
CA LEU A 39 -3.51 -25.73 22.19
C LEU A 39 -2.65 -26.99 22.14
N ILE A 40 -3.02 -27.99 22.93
CA ILE A 40 -2.46 -29.35 22.84
C ILE A 40 -3.28 -30.10 21.80
N ILE A 41 -2.63 -30.61 20.74
CA ILE A 41 -3.33 -31.12 19.57
C ILE A 41 -2.88 -32.54 19.25
N ASN A 42 -3.86 -33.42 19.12
CA ASN A 42 -3.71 -34.72 18.46
C ASN A 42 -4.60 -34.71 17.21
N GLN A 43 -4.00 -34.88 16.04
CA GLN A 43 -4.68 -34.74 14.76
C GLN A 43 -4.47 -35.98 13.90
N GLU A 44 -5.56 -36.52 13.37
CA GLU A 44 -5.56 -37.58 12.36
C GLU A 44 -5.90 -36.94 11.01
N ILE A 45 -5.02 -37.08 10.03
CA ILE A 45 -5.23 -36.63 8.65
C ILE A 45 -5.32 -37.87 7.77
N ILE A 46 -6.49 -38.12 7.17
CA ILE A 46 -6.65 -39.09 6.10
C ILE A 46 -6.42 -38.34 4.79
N PHE A 47 -5.22 -38.49 4.24
CA PHE A 47 -4.84 -37.89 2.98
C PHE A 47 -5.16 -38.86 1.84
N ILE A 48 -6.03 -38.44 0.92
CA ILE A 48 -6.34 -39.14 -0.34
C ILE A 48 -5.56 -38.47 -1.46
N ASN A 49 -4.84 -39.24 -2.27
CA ASN A 49 -4.18 -38.73 -3.47
C ASN A 49 -5.22 -38.48 -4.57
N GLN A 50 -5.66 -37.23 -4.68
CA GLN A 50 -6.60 -36.76 -5.71
C GLN A 50 -5.93 -36.44 -7.05
N SER A 51 -4.59 -36.55 -7.14
CA SER A 51 -3.84 -36.26 -8.36
C SER A 51 -3.65 -37.53 -9.20
N ASP A 52 -3.33 -37.33 -10.48
CA ASP A 52 -2.92 -38.40 -11.39
C ASP A 52 -1.45 -38.82 -11.19
N ASP A 53 -0.74 -38.18 -10.27
CA ASP A 53 0.67 -38.41 -9.99
C ASP A 53 0.89 -39.40 -8.84
N THR A 54 1.97 -40.17 -8.91
CA THR A 54 2.45 -40.97 -7.78
C THR A 54 3.24 -40.10 -6.80
N LEU A 55 2.79 -40.01 -5.55
CA LEU A 55 3.40 -39.14 -4.54
C LEU A 55 4.42 -39.89 -3.68
N THR A 56 5.59 -39.28 -3.48
CA THR A 56 6.64 -39.76 -2.55
C THR A 56 6.70 -38.97 -1.24
N SER A 57 6.06 -37.80 -1.21
CA SER A 57 6.00 -36.91 -0.06
C SER A 57 4.69 -36.14 -0.03
N ILE A 58 4.28 -35.69 1.14
CA ILE A 58 3.10 -34.83 1.36
C ILE A 58 3.57 -33.52 2.00
N VAL A 59 3.00 -32.40 1.56
CA VAL A 59 3.24 -31.09 2.18
C VAL A 59 2.06 -30.73 3.07
N LEU A 60 2.34 -30.38 4.32
CA LEU A 60 1.34 -29.82 5.24
C LEU A 60 1.68 -28.36 5.55
N ASN A 61 0.70 -27.47 5.44
CA ASN A 61 0.83 -26.08 5.85
C ASN A 61 0.86 -25.97 7.39
N ASP A 62 1.76 -25.17 7.94
CA ASP A 62 1.92 -24.86 9.37
C ASP A 62 2.19 -23.35 9.56
N TRP A 63 1.19 -22.54 9.23
CA TRP A 63 1.31 -21.08 9.25
C TRP A 63 1.40 -20.47 10.66
N ASN A 64 1.03 -21.21 11.71
CA ASN A 64 1.26 -20.77 13.08
C ASN A 64 2.75 -20.66 13.40
N HIS A 65 3.58 -21.49 12.78
CA HIS A 65 5.03 -21.44 12.98
C HIS A 65 5.72 -20.24 12.28
N ALA A 66 4.99 -19.47 11.47
CA ALA A 66 5.49 -18.22 10.89
C ALA A 66 5.86 -17.15 11.94
N PHE A 67 5.27 -17.23 13.14
CA PHE A 67 5.49 -16.29 14.23
C PHE A 67 6.70 -16.66 15.12
N SER A 68 7.33 -17.80 14.86
CA SER A 68 8.35 -18.43 15.73
C SER A 68 9.67 -17.68 15.85
N ASN A 69 9.98 -16.75 14.95
CA ASN A 69 11.24 -15.98 14.91
C ASN A 69 11.02 -14.56 14.34
N LYS A 70 11.81 -13.58 14.78
CA LYS A 70 11.88 -12.20 14.24
C LYS A 70 12.50 -12.09 12.83
N ASN A 71 12.92 -13.21 12.22
CA ASN A 71 13.54 -13.26 10.89
C ASN A 71 12.77 -14.10 9.84
N THR A 72 11.55 -14.56 10.15
CA THR A 72 10.70 -15.31 9.21
C THR A 72 10.24 -14.44 8.02
N PRO A 73 9.70 -15.02 6.93
CA PRO A 73 9.09 -14.25 5.85
C PRO A 73 8.02 -13.25 6.34
N LEU A 74 7.20 -13.66 7.31
CA LEU A 74 6.23 -12.80 8.00
C LEU A 74 6.91 -11.58 8.65
N ALA A 75 8.01 -11.81 9.38
CA ALA A 75 8.75 -10.76 10.06
C ALA A 75 9.41 -9.78 9.09
N LYS A 76 9.99 -10.29 8.00
CA LYS A 76 10.57 -9.48 6.92
C LYS A 76 9.52 -8.59 6.27
N ARG A 77 8.32 -9.12 6.07
CA ARG A 77 7.19 -8.34 5.58
C ARG A 77 6.68 -7.29 6.57
N PHE A 78 6.76 -7.54 7.87
CA PHE A 78 6.48 -6.47 8.82
C PHE A 78 7.55 -5.37 8.78
N SER A 79 8.81 -5.74 8.56
CA SER A 79 9.93 -4.80 8.42
C SER A 79 9.82 -3.93 7.15
N ASP A 80 9.46 -4.52 6.01
CA ASP A 80 9.31 -3.79 4.73
C ASP A 80 8.09 -2.87 4.71
N GLU A 81 6.99 -3.21 5.40
CA GLU A 81 5.79 -2.39 5.57
C GLU A 81 5.86 -1.40 6.75
N PHE A 82 7.04 -1.22 7.34
CA PHE A 82 7.30 -0.34 8.47
C PHE A 82 6.48 -0.63 9.75
N TYR A 83 6.06 -1.88 9.97
CA TYR A 83 5.38 -2.31 11.20
C TYR A 83 6.39 -2.81 12.25
N ARG A 84 6.65 -1.96 13.25
CA ARG A 84 7.62 -2.25 14.33
C ARG A 84 7.10 -3.25 15.38
N GLY A 85 5.78 -3.44 15.49
CA GLY A 85 5.17 -4.18 16.60
C GLY A 85 5.63 -5.64 16.75
N PHE A 86 5.92 -6.33 15.64
CA PHE A 86 6.43 -7.71 15.68
C PHE A 86 7.91 -7.79 16.08
N HIS A 87 8.73 -6.81 15.69
CA HIS A 87 10.13 -6.74 16.10
C HIS A 87 10.29 -6.54 17.61
N LEU A 88 9.39 -5.74 18.20
CA LEU A 88 9.33 -5.47 19.63
C LEU A 88 8.69 -6.61 20.44
N ALA A 89 8.19 -7.66 19.79
CA ALA A 89 7.46 -8.74 20.46
C ALA A 89 8.35 -9.51 21.41
N LYS A 90 7.80 -9.80 22.60
CA LYS A 90 8.39 -10.77 23.54
C LYS A 90 8.09 -12.20 23.08
N ASP A 91 8.88 -13.15 23.56
CA ASP A 91 8.73 -14.56 23.22
C ASP A 91 7.35 -15.12 23.58
N GLU A 92 6.80 -14.73 24.72
CA GLU A 92 5.45 -15.10 25.17
C GLU A 92 4.33 -14.64 24.23
N GLU A 93 4.56 -13.58 23.46
CA GLU A 93 3.56 -13.02 22.54
C GLU A 93 3.58 -13.69 21.16
N ARG A 94 4.66 -14.40 20.83
CA ARG A 94 4.88 -15.05 19.54
C ARG A 94 4.23 -16.43 19.49
N GLY A 95 3.73 -16.79 18.31
CA GLY A 95 3.18 -18.12 18.02
C GLY A 95 4.24 -19.09 17.51
N SER A 96 4.00 -20.39 17.69
CA SER A 96 4.84 -21.45 17.14
C SER A 96 4.17 -22.82 17.28
N THR A 97 4.45 -23.71 16.33
CA THR A 97 4.21 -25.16 16.50
C THR A 97 5.45 -25.81 17.10
N ILE A 98 5.28 -26.55 18.20
CA ILE A 98 6.37 -27.18 18.97
C ILE A 98 6.08 -28.68 19.20
N ASN A 99 7.15 -29.46 19.40
CA ASN A 99 7.11 -30.90 19.68
C ASN A 99 6.31 -31.71 18.65
N LEU A 100 6.42 -31.38 17.36
CA LEU A 100 5.69 -32.07 16.30
C LEU A 100 6.23 -33.48 16.07
N ILE A 101 5.36 -34.46 16.26
CA ILE A 101 5.57 -35.88 15.93
C ILE A 101 4.58 -36.27 14.83
N VAL A 102 5.04 -37.01 13.82
CA VAL A 102 4.22 -37.50 12.70
C VAL A 102 4.43 -39.01 12.56
N ASN A 103 3.36 -39.78 12.66
CA ASN A 103 3.33 -41.23 12.49
C ASN A 103 2.40 -41.63 11.34
N ASP A 104 2.64 -42.80 10.74
CA ASP A 104 1.74 -43.41 9.76
C ASP A 104 0.62 -44.23 10.42
N GLY A 105 -0.25 -44.81 9.58
CA GLY A 105 -1.34 -45.69 10.00
C GLY A 105 -0.92 -46.90 10.85
N THR A 106 0.36 -47.31 10.77
CA THR A 106 0.94 -48.42 11.56
C THR A 106 1.62 -47.96 12.84
N GLN A 107 1.43 -46.69 13.23
CA GLN A 107 2.06 -46.04 14.38
C GLN A 107 3.59 -45.94 14.28
N GLN A 108 4.15 -46.10 13.10
CA GLN A 108 5.58 -45.91 12.90
C GLN A 108 5.87 -44.45 12.53
N PHE A 109 6.99 -43.93 13.05
CA PHE A 109 7.45 -42.59 12.76
C PHE A 109 7.66 -42.35 11.26
N LEU A 110 7.25 -41.17 10.79
CA LEU A 110 7.53 -40.65 9.45
C LEU A 110 8.50 -39.48 9.55
N PHE A 111 9.58 -39.53 8.77
CA PHE A 111 10.51 -38.43 8.67
C PHE A 111 9.83 -37.21 8.03
N TRP A 112 10.00 -36.04 8.65
CA TRP A 112 9.53 -34.78 8.11
C TRP A 112 10.58 -33.68 8.27
N GLN A 113 10.52 -32.68 7.41
CA GLN A 113 11.47 -31.56 7.43
C GLN A 113 10.80 -30.21 7.17
N ARG A 114 11.41 -29.15 7.71
CA ARG A 114 11.15 -27.76 7.35
C ARG A 114 12.44 -26.98 7.19
N THR A 115 12.40 -25.89 6.41
CA THR A 115 13.58 -25.07 6.17
C THR A 115 13.56 -23.81 7.01
N VAL A 116 14.73 -23.27 7.37
CA VAL A 116 14.84 -21.97 8.05
C VAL A 116 14.26 -20.83 7.19
N LYS A 117 14.41 -20.94 5.86
CA LYS A 117 13.91 -19.93 4.91
C LYS A 117 12.38 -19.93 4.78
N ASN A 118 11.77 -21.12 4.79
CA ASN A 118 10.34 -21.34 4.68
C ASN A 118 9.86 -22.20 5.87
N PRO A 119 9.69 -21.59 7.06
CA PRO A 119 9.29 -22.30 8.27
C PRO A 119 7.79 -22.63 8.31
N ASP A 120 7.00 -22.11 7.37
CA ASP A 120 5.53 -22.08 7.37
C ASP A 120 4.86 -23.38 6.86
N TYR A 121 5.65 -24.38 6.46
CA TYR A 121 5.14 -25.69 6.04
C TYR A 121 6.12 -26.79 6.44
N ILE A 122 5.67 -28.05 6.37
CA ILE A 122 6.52 -29.24 6.51
C ILE A 122 6.38 -30.13 5.30
N VAL A 123 7.43 -30.90 5.01
CA VAL A 123 7.41 -31.97 4.00
C VAL A 123 7.55 -33.29 4.72
N VAL A 124 6.52 -34.12 4.67
CA VAL A 124 6.47 -35.47 5.24
C VAL A 124 6.89 -36.46 4.17
N GLN A 125 7.94 -37.24 4.41
CA GLN A 125 8.42 -38.27 3.49
C GLN A 125 7.60 -39.54 3.68
N LEU A 126 7.10 -40.12 2.60
CA LEU A 126 6.36 -41.37 2.65
C LEU A 126 7.33 -42.55 2.54
N LYS A 127 7.09 -43.61 3.32
CA LYS A 127 7.86 -44.86 3.21
C LYS A 127 7.56 -45.60 1.91
N ASN A 128 6.28 -45.63 1.56
CA ASN A 128 5.77 -46.24 0.33
C ASN A 128 5.20 -45.14 -0.55
N GLN A 129 5.37 -45.29 -1.86
CA GLN A 129 4.75 -44.40 -2.83
C GLN A 129 3.22 -44.47 -2.73
N LEU A 130 2.56 -43.32 -2.85
CA LEU A 130 1.11 -43.21 -2.81
C LEU A 130 0.57 -43.00 -4.23
N LEU A 131 -0.02 -44.05 -4.81
CA LEU A 131 -0.59 -44.01 -6.17
C LEU A 131 -1.86 -43.15 -6.22
N PRO A 132 -2.31 -42.72 -7.42
CA PRO A 132 -3.59 -42.05 -7.60
C PRO A 132 -4.75 -42.79 -6.92
N ASN A 133 -5.64 -42.04 -6.28
CA ASN A 133 -6.80 -42.53 -5.49
C ASN A 133 -6.46 -43.37 -4.24
N GLN A 134 -5.18 -43.63 -3.95
CA GLN A 134 -4.81 -44.26 -2.68
C GLN A 134 -4.87 -43.25 -1.53
N LYS A 135 -4.99 -43.78 -0.32
CA LYS A 135 -5.01 -42.98 0.91
C LYS A 135 -3.92 -43.39 1.88
N ILE A 136 -3.47 -42.43 2.68
CA ILE A 136 -2.61 -42.67 3.85
C ILE A 136 -3.19 -41.91 5.05
N THR A 137 -3.13 -42.53 6.22
CA THR A 137 -3.47 -41.88 7.48
C THR A 137 -2.20 -41.39 8.16
N LEU A 138 -2.18 -40.11 8.53
CA LEU A 138 -1.13 -39.47 9.30
C LEU A 138 -1.66 -39.16 10.70
N TYR A 139 -0.94 -39.57 11.74
CA TYR A 139 -1.21 -39.19 13.12
C TYR A 139 -0.17 -38.16 13.58
N LEU A 140 -0.64 -36.98 13.97
CA LEU A 140 0.18 -35.86 14.38
C LEU A 140 -0.09 -35.53 15.85
N SER A 141 0.97 -35.27 16.61
CA SER A 141 0.88 -34.73 17.98
C SER A 141 1.80 -33.54 18.12
N TYR A 142 1.29 -32.41 18.61
CA TYR A 142 2.03 -31.15 18.73
C TYR A 142 1.34 -30.18 19.68
N ILE A 143 2.06 -29.13 20.07
CA ILE A 143 1.49 -27.97 20.77
C ILE A 143 1.53 -26.76 19.83
N SER A 144 0.39 -26.10 19.69
CA SER A 144 0.24 -24.87 18.94
C SER A 144 0.19 -23.69 19.91
N LYS A 145 1.30 -22.95 20.02
CA LYS A 145 1.36 -21.71 20.79
C LYS A 145 0.70 -20.60 20.00
N ILE A 146 -0.29 -19.93 20.58
CA ILE A 146 -1.14 -18.96 19.91
C ILE A 146 -0.44 -17.58 19.92
N PRO A 147 -0.28 -16.90 18.77
CA PRO A 147 0.29 -15.56 18.74
C PRO A 147 -0.67 -14.52 19.34
N SER A 148 -0.15 -13.36 19.73
CA SER A 148 -0.97 -12.20 20.11
C SER A 148 -1.73 -11.64 18.90
N GLU A 149 -2.99 -11.24 19.11
CA GLU A 149 -3.82 -10.61 18.08
C GLU A 149 -3.21 -9.31 17.53
N LYS A 150 -2.29 -8.65 18.24
CA LYS A 150 -1.74 -7.35 17.84
C LYS A 150 -1.01 -7.39 16.49
N PHE A 151 -0.54 -8.56 16.05
CA PHE A 151 0.22 -8.72 14.80
C PHE A 151 -0.68 -8.84 13.57
N THR A 152 -1.72 -9.66 13.66
CA THR A 152 -2.56 -10.04 12.50
C THR A 152 -4.05 -9.91 12.77
N LYS A 153 -4.46 -9.40 13.92
CA LYS A 153 -5.84 -9.40 14.45
C LYS A 153 -6.40 -10.78 14.81
N TYR A 154 -5.74 -11.85 14.42
CA TYR A 154 -5.98 -13.22 14.90
C TYR A 154 -4.97 -13.57 15.98
N GLY A 155 -5.41 -14.28 17.02
CA GLY A 155 -4.61 -14.63 18.18
C GLY A 155 -5.37 -14.52 19.49
N TYR A 156 -4.63 -14.49 20.59
CA TYR A 156 -5.18 -14.19 21.92
C TYR A 156 -5.18 -12.68 22.19
N ASN A 157 -6.13 -12.23 23.01
CA ASN A 157 -6.21 -10.88 23.54
C ASN A 157 -6.18 -10.84 25.08
N ASN A 158 -6.23 -9.64 25.67
CA ASN A 158 -6.17 -9.46 27.13
C ASN A 158 -7.49 -9.78 27.86
N ASN A 159 -8.59 -9.98 27.13
CA ASN A 159 -9.93 -10.26 27.68
C ASN A 159 -10.25 -11.76 27.67
N SER A 160 -9.22 -12.63 27.67
CA SER A 160 -9.37 -14.08 27.54
C SER A 160 -10.15 -14.52 26.29
N THR A 161 -10.10 -13.72 25.22
CA THR A 161 -10.64 -14.08 23.90
C THR A 161 -9.53 -14.65 23.02
N PHE A 162 -9.86 -15.67 22.25
CA PHE A 162 -8.99 -16.30 21.28
C PHE A 162 -9.70 -16.32 19.93
N ASN A 163 -9.23 -15.53 18.97
CA ASN A 163 -9.68 -15.58 17.59
C ASN A 163 -8.67 -16.40 16.78
N LEU A 164 -8.99 -17.67 16.53
CA LEU A 164 -8.05 -18.67 16.06
C LEU A 164 -8.17 -18.88 14.54
N LYS A 165 -7.04 -18.74 13.86
CA LYS A 165 -6.83 -19.03 12.42
C LYS A 165 -5.54 -19.82 12.23
N ASN A 166 -5.55 -20.80 11.34
CA ASN A 166 -4.36 -21.57 10.94
C ASN A 166 -3.56 -22.16 12.12
N TRP A 167 -4.24 -22.54 13.20
CA TRP A 167 -3.62 -23.09 14.42
C TRP A 167 -3.36 -24.60 14.33
N TYR A 168 -3.83 -25.23 13.24
CA TYR A 168 -3.76 -26.65 12.93
C TYR A 168 -3.01 -26.88 11.60
N LEU A 169 -2.51 -28.10 11.39
CA LEU A 169 -1.83 -28.49 10.14
C LEU A 169 -2.84 -28.97 9.10
N THR A 170 -2.66 -28.60 7.83
CA THR A 170 -3.58 -28.97 6.74
C THR A 170 -2.80 -29.40 5.50
N PRO A 171 -3.26 -30.41 4.73
CA PRO A 171 -2.70 -30.69 3.42
C PRO A 171 -2.62 -29.44 2.54
N ALA A 172 -1.45 -29.18 1.95
CA ALA A 172 -1.31 -28.12 0.99
C ALA A 172 -2.07 -28.46 -0.30
N ARG A 173 -2.60 -27.44 -0.99
CA ARG A 173 -3.21 -27.60 -2.32
C ARG A 173 -2.22 -28.25 -3.29
N TYR A 174 -2.68 -29.22 -4.06
CA TYR A 174 -1.92 -29.84 -5.14
C TYR A 174 -2.43 -29.30 -6.49
N GLU A 175 -1.54 -28.78 -7.32
CA GLU A 175 -1.89 -28.21 -8.62
C GLU A 175 -0.65 -28.20 -9.53
N ASN A 176 -0.83 -28.44 -10.83
CA ASN A 176 0.27 -28.44 -11.82
C ASN A 176 1.44 -29.36 -11.40
N HIS A 177 1.12 -30.62 -11.04
CA HIS A 177 2.08 -31.64 -10.62
C HIS A 177 2.94 -31.27 -9.39
N THR A 178 2.48 -30.34 -8.55
CA THR A 178 3.22 -29.95 -7.34
C THR A 178 2.32 -29.46 -6.20
N PHE A 179 2.81 -29.61 -4.97
CA PHE A 179 2.21 -28.96 -3.80
C PHE A 179 2.56 -27.48 -3.75
N ILE A 180 1.56 -26.64 -3.48
CA ILE A 180 1.77 -25.20 -3.27
C ILE A 180 2.51 -24.97 -1.95
N LYS A 181 3.71 -24.36 -2.03
CA LYS A 181 4.62 -24.13 -0.89
C LYS A 181 4.74 -22.64 -0.59
N ASN A 182 3.77 -22.11 0.15
CA ASN A 182 3.63 -20.68 0.40
C ASN A 182 3.93 -20.30 1.86
N SER A 183 4.81 -19.32 2.06
CA SER A 183 5.02 -18.71 3.39
C SER A 183 3.93 -17.73 3.77
N ASN A 184 3.67 -17.58 5.08
CA ASN A 184 2.73 -16.61 5.62
C ASN A 184 3.33 -15.20 5.52
N ASN A 185 2.70 -14.37 4.70
CA ASN A 185 3.08 -12.97 4.48
C ASN A 185 1.99 -12.03 5.03
N ASN A 186 1.26 -12.41 6.08
CA ASN A 186 0.13 -11.65 6.62
C ASN A 186 -0.96 -11.32 5.57
N LEU A 187 -1.12 -12.17 4.57
CA LEU A 187 -2.02 -11.94 3.44
C LEU A 187 -3.34 -12.68 3.52
N ASP A 188 -3.49 -13.59 4.49
CA ASP A 188 -4.67 -14.43 4.64
C ASP A 188 -4.98 -15.23 3.34
N ASP A 189 -3.92 -15.76 2.71
CA ASP A 189 -3.93 -16.40 1.38
C ASP A 189 -3.36 -17.82 1.41
N ILE A 190 -3.69 -18.59 2.45
CA ILE A 190 -3.23 -19.97 2.62
C ILE A 190 -3.88 -20.87 1.56
N ALA A 191 -3.08 -21.63 0.83
CA ALA A 191 -3.56 -22.54 -0.22
C ALA A 191 -3.68 -23.96 0.36
N ASN A 192 -4.83 -24.25 0.98
CA ASN A 192 -5.14 -25.56 1.55
C ASN A 192 -5.83 -26.47 0.52
N GLY A 193 -5.63 -27.78 0.66
CA GLY A 193 -6.46 -28.79 0.04
C GLY A 193 -7.84 -28.85 0.71
N VAL A 194 -8.87 -29.19 -0.06
CA VAL A 194 -10.24 -29.32 0.43
C VAL A 194 -10.35 -30.52 1.37
N SER A 195 -10.89 -30.29 2.56
CA SER A 195 -10.97 -31.28 3.63
C SER A 195 -12.31 -31.25 4.36
N ASP A 196 -12.71 -32.42 4.87
CA ASP A 196 -13.74 -32.54 5.90
C ASP A 196 -13.10 -32.42 7.28
N PHE A 197 -13.72 -31.65 8.18
CA PHE A 197 -13.21 -31.39 9.53
C PHE A 197 -14.15 -31.98 10.59
N GLU A 198 -13.56 -32.68 11.55
CA GLU A 198 -14.20 -33.09 12.80
C GLU A 198 -13.31 -32.68 13.98
N ILE A 199 -13.79 -31.78 14.83
CA ILE A 199 -12.99 -31.21 15.93
C ILE A 199 -13.66 -31.52 17.25
N ASN A 200 -12.93 -32.19 18.14
CA ASN A 200 -13.29 -32.35 19.53
C ASN A 200 -12.44 -31.38 20.36
N LEU A 201 -13.07 -30.29 20.80
CA LEU A 201 -12.43 -29.20 21.51
C LEU A 201 -12.80 -29.25 23.00
N LYS A 202 -11.79 -29.35 23.87
CA LYS A 202 -11.91 -29.27 25.33
C LYS A 202 -11.50 -27.88 25.79
N ILE A 203 -12.42 -27.14 26.41
CA ILE A 203 -12.19 -25.79 26.95
C ILE A 203 -12.79 -25.65 28.36
N SER A 204 -12.39 -24.62 29.10
CA SER A 204 -13.00 -24.30 30.41
C SER A 204 -14.50 -23.98 30.26
N LYS A 205 -15.32 -24.36 31.26
CA LYS A 205 -16.75 -24.01 31.33
C LYS A 205 -17.04 -22.50 31.32
N LYS A 206 -16.05 -21.66 31.60
CA LYS A 206 -16.17 -20.19 31.60
C LYS A 206 -16.08 -19.56 30.20
N LEU A 207 -15.89 -20.37 29.16
CA LEU A 207 -15.67 -19.93 27.79
C LEU A 207 -16.74 -20.52 26.86
N GLU A 208 -17.13 -19.74 25.87
CA GLU A 208 -18.05 -20.09 24.79
C GLU A 208 -17.33 -20.13 23.45
N VAL A 209 -17.84 -20.94 22.52
CA VAL A 209 -17.27 -21.14 21.18
C VAL A 209 -18.23 -20.63 20.11
N SER A 210 -17.73 -19.79 19.21
CA SER A 210 -18.40 -19.36 17.99
C SER A 210 -17.61 -19.86 16.78
N SER A 211 -18.27 -20.56 15.85
CA SER A 211 -17.64 -21.10 14.64
C SER A 211 -18.62 -21.13 13.47
N ASP A 212 -18.10 -21.10 12.25
CA ASP A 212 -18.84 -21.34 11.00
C ASP A 212 -18.98 -22.84 10.66
N LEU A 213 -18.46 -23.71 11.53
CA LEU A 213 -18.74 -25.14 11.57
C LEU A 213 -20.02 -25.44 12.35
N ASN A 214 -20.61 -26.61 12.10
CA ASN A 214 -21.73 -27.12 12.88
C ASN A 214 -21.23 -27.54 14.27
N SER A 215 -21.86 -27.02 15.33
CA SER A 215 -21.33 -27.10 16.69
C SER A 215 -22.33 -27.73 17.66
N GLU A 216 -21.90 -28.73 18.40
CA GLU A 216 -22.64 -29.35 19.49
C GLU A 216 -21.84 -29.20 20.80
N LYS A 217 -22.48 -28.70 21.86
CA LYS A 217 -21.88 -28.53 23.18
C LYS A 217 -22.38 -29.64 24.10
N THR A 218 -21.45 -30.33 24.74
CA THR A 218 -21.74 -31.25 25.84
C THR A 218 -21.08 -30.74 27.12
N THR A 219 -21.91 -30.54 28.14
CA THR A 219 -21.46 -30.05 29.46
C THR A 219 -21.50 -31.22 30.44
N GLY A 220 -20.35 -31.76 30.82
CA GLY A 220 -20.26 -32.79 31.87
C GLY A 220 -20.20 -32.20 33.29
N ASN A 221 -20.09 -33.05 34.32
CA ASN A 221 -19.94 -32.60 35.71
C ASN A 221 -18.56 -31.96 36.03
N ASN A 222 -17.54 -32.14 35.18
CA ASN A 222 -16.18 -31.60 35.38
C ASN A 222 -16.07 -30.10 35.02
N ASP A 223 -15.01 -29.40 35.41
CA ASP A 223 -14.78 -27.95 35.13
C ASP A 223 -14.59 -27.57 33.63
N PHE A 224 -14.79 -28.53 32.72
CA PHE A 224 -14.58 -28.40 31.28
C PHE A 224 -15.88 -28.59 30.49
N SER A 225 -15.97 -27.90 29.35
CA SER A 225 -16.97 -28.12 28.31
C SER A 225 -16.31 -28.81 27.11
N HIS A 226 -17.06 -29.70 26.46
CA HIS A 226 -16.63 -30.39 25.26
C HIS A 226 -17.48 -29.93 24.08
N TYR A 227 -16.82 -29.42 23.04
CA TYR A 227 -17.45 -29.02 21.79
C TYR A 227 -17.08 -30.01 20.70
N ARG A 228 -18.09 -30.52 20.00
CA ARG A 228 -17.92 -31.26 18.76
C ARG A 228 -18.27 -30.33 17.60
N LEU A 229 -17.28 -30.02 16.77
CA LEU A 229 -17.44 -29.18 15.58
C LEU A 229 -17.28 -30.04 14.34
N SER A 230 -18.11 -29.82 13.32
CA SER A 230 -18.01 -30.55 12.06
C SER A 230 -18.33 -29.68 10.85
N GLY A 231 -17.69 -29.96 9.72
CA GLY A 231 -18.00 -29.34 8.44
C GLY A 231 -17.31 -30.04 7.29
N ASN A 232 -18.02 -30.17 6.17
CA ASN A 232 -17.56 -30.90 5.00
C ASN A 232 -17.13 -29.94 3.88
N ASN A 233 -16.23 -30.38 3.02
CA ASN A 233 -15.81 -29.66 1.82
C ASN A 233 -15.30 -28.24 2.11
N ARG A 234 -14.38 -28.09 3.08
CA ARG A 234 -13.84 -26.80 3.53
C ARG A 234 -12.35 -26.69 3.20
N THR A 235 -11.89 -25.48 2.87
CA THR A 235 -10.44 -25.16 2.81
C THR A 235 -9.93 -24.53 4.10
N ASP A 236 -10.81 -23.92 4.88
CA ASP A 236 -10.51 -23.24 6.14
C ASP A 236 -11.83 -23.04 6.92
N PHE A 237 -11.72 -22.64 8.18
CA PHE A 237 -12.85 -22.30 9.06
C PHE A 237 -12.42 -21.21 10.06
N SER A 238 -13.39 -20.68 10.80
CA SER A 238 -13.17 -19.69 11.86
C SER A 238 -13.57 -20.26 13.22
N LEU A 239 -12.72 -20.04 14.23
CA LEU A 239 -12.96 -20.50 15.60
C LEU A 239 -12.66 -19.36 16.57
N ILE A 240 -13.70 -18.85 17.22
CA ILE A 240 -13.60 -17.80 18.22
C ILE A 240 -14.00 -18.41 19.57
N ILE A 241 -13.15 -18.20 20.57
CA ILE A 241 -13.38 -18.66 21.95
C ILE A 241 -13.35 -17.43 22.85
N GLU A 242 -14.41 -17.19 23.60
CA GLU A 242 -14.57 -15.96 24.40
C GLU A 242 -15.36 -16.22 25.69
N PRO A 243 -15.16 -15.43 26.76
CA PRO A 243 -15.89 -15.65 28.02
C PRO A 243 -17.41 -15.49 27.89
N LYS A 244 -17.84 -14.59 27.00
CA LYS A 244 -19.24 -14.39 26.64
C LYS A 244 -19.30 -14.14 25.14
N SER A 245 -20.13 -14.90 24.44
CA SER A 245 -20.27 -14.73 23.00
C SER A 245 -20.68 -13.30 22.63
N SER A 246 -19.90 -12.69 21.75
CA SER A 246 -20.19 -11.38 21.16
C SER A 246 -20.95 -11.47 19.84
N PHE A 247 -21.19 -12.70 19.35
CA PHE A 247 -21.85 -12.96 18.08
C PHE A 247 -23.36 -13.04 18.22
N GLU A 248 -24.06 -12.32 17.34
CA GLU A 248 -25.50 -12.43 17.10
C GLU A 248 -25.74 -13.38 15.90
N SER A 249 -26.77 -14.22 15.98
CA SER A 249 -27.17 -15.12 14.89
C SER A 249 -28.38 -14.60 14.13
N TYR A 250 -28.27 -14.57 12.80
CA TYR A 250 -29.31 -14.19 11.87
C TYR A 250 -29.50 -15.31 10.85
N LYS A 251 -30.65 -16.01 10.94
CA LYS A 251 -30.95 -17.15 10.06
C LYS A 251 -32.05 -16.79 9.06
N ASN A 252 -31.78 -17.00 7.78
CA ASN A 252 -32.79 -16.96 6.73
C ASN A 252 -32.89 -18.32 6.01
N SER A 253 -33.68 -18.39 4.93
CA SER A 253 -33.89 -19.63 4.16
C SER A 253 -32.63 -20.14 3.43
N SER A 254 -31.60 -19.30 3.31
CA SER A 254 -30.39 -19.61 2.55
C SER A 254 -29.20 -20.00 3.42
N VAL A 255 -28.90 -19.22 4.48
CA VAL A 255 -27.72 -19.39 5.33
C VAL A 255 -27.96 -18.79 6.73
N GLU A 256 -27.30 -19.34 7.75
CA GLU A 256 -27.16 -18.72 9.08
C GLU A 256 -25.91 -17.84 9.13
N VAL A 257 -26.07 -16.56 9.44
CA VAL A 257 -24.98 -15.61 9.61
C VAL A 257 -24.73 -15.35 11.09
N LEU A 258 -23.51 -15.63 11.56
CA LEU A 258 -23.01 -15.19 12.85
C LEU A 258 -22.19 -13.91 12.68
N THR A 259 -22.52 -12.85 13.42
CA THR A 259 -21.80 -11.58 13.31
C THR A 259 -21.63 -10.85 14.65
N ASP A 260 -20.44 -10.33 14.89
CA ASP A 260 -20.09 -9.41 15.99
C ASP A 260 -19.79 -7.99 15.46
N LEU A 261 -20.20 -7.68 14.21
CA LEU A 261 -19.92 -6.39 13.60
C LEU A 261 -20.47 -5.25 14.45
N LYS A 262 -19.55 -4.44 14.98
CA LYS A 262 -19.88 -3.29 15.82
C LYS A 262 -20.74 -2.26 15.06
N ASN A 263 -21.81 -1.81 15.71
CA ASN A 263 -22.64 -0.66 15.33
C ASN A 263 -23.20 -0.04 16.62
N ASN A 264 -23.29 1.30 16.67
CA ASN A 264 -23.71 2.02 17.86
C ASN A 264 -25.20 2.40 17.88
N LYS A 265 -25.95 2.24 16.77
CA LYS A 265 -27.31 2.81 16.67
C LYS A 265 -28.37 1.95 15.97
N LEU A 266 -28.02 0.82 15.34
CA LEU A 266 -29.02 -0.07 14.75
C LEU A 266 -29.50 -1.12 15.74
N ASP A 267 -30.82 -1.33 15.79
CA ASP A 267 -31.41 -2.46 16.51
C ASP A 267 -31.24 -3.79 15.74
N THR A 268 -31.62 -4.89 16.38
CA THR A 268 -31.50 -6.25 15.82
C THR A 268 -32.41 -6.47 14.60
N THR A 269 -33.57 -5.81 14.54
CA THR A 269 -34.51 -5.95 13.41
C THR A 269 -33.98 -5.25 12.17
N GLN A 270 -33.45 -4.03 12.33
CA GLN A 270 -32.81 -3.28 11.25
C GLN A 270 -31.59 -4.02 10.69
N LYS A 271 -30.76 -4.60 11.57
CA LYS A 271 -29.64 -5.46 11.14
C LYS A 271 -30.13 -6.66 10.33
N ALA A 272 -31.18 -7.35 10.80
CA ALA A 272 -31.73 -8.52 10.10
C ALA A 272 -32.22 -8.17 8.69
N ILE A 273 -32.89 -7.03 8.50
CA ILE A 273 -33.36 -6.56 7.18
C ILE A 273 -32.19 -6.30 6.24
N VAL A 274 -31.13 -5.64 6.72
CA VAL A 274 -29.94 -5.35 5.93
C VAL A 274 -29.21 -6.64 5.55
N ILE A 275 -29.03 -7.55 6.51
CA ILE A 275 -28.38 -8.84 6.30
C ILE A 275 -29.13 -9.67 5.25
N ASP A 276 -30.45 -9.79 5.38
CA ASP A 276 -31.28 -10.56 4.45
C ASP A 276 -31.21 -9.98 3.02
N ARG A 277 -31.28 -8.65 2.88
CA ARG A 277 -31.15 -7.96 1.58
C ARG A 277 -29.81 -8.27 0.91
N VAL A 278 -28.72 -8.24 1.66
CA VAL A 278 -27.36 -8.54 1.15
C VAL A 278 -27.23 -10.01 0.74
N ILE A 279 -27.77 -10.93 1.54
CA ILE A 279 -27.74 -12.38 1.22
C ILE A 279 -28.52 -12.65 -0.06
N ASN A 280 -29.76 -12.14 -0.17
CA ASN A 280 -30.60 -12.36 -1.35
C ASN A 280 -29.94 -11.76 -2.61
N PHE A 281 -29.40 -10.54 -2.53
CA PHE A 281 -28.65 -9.97 -3.64
C PHE A 281 -27.45 -10.82 -4.06
N THR A 282 -26.68 -11.34 -3.09
CA THR A 282 -25.49 -12.16 -3.38
C THR A 282 -25.89 -13.48 -4.03
N ASN A 283 -26.95 -14.12 -3.55
CA ASN A 283 -27.50 -15.34 -4.12
C ASN A 283 -27.98 -15.14 -5.56
N ASP A 284 -28.66 -14.02 -5.84
CA ASP A 284 -29.17 -13.69 -7.17
C ASP A 284 -28.04 -13.42 -8.17
N LEU A 285 -26.95 -12.78 -7.73
CA LEU A 285 -25.84 -12.40 -8.60
C LEU A 285 -24.83 -13.54 -8.82
N ILE A 286 -24.44 -14.25 -7.76
CA ILE A 286 -23.33 -15.21 -7.78
C ILE A 286 -23.84 -16.66 -7.66
N GLY A 287 -24.65 -16.95 -6.65
CA GLY A 287 -25.19 -18.28 -6.39
C GLY A 287 -25.41 -18.56 -4.91
N LYS A 288 -25.97 -19.73 -4.57
CA LYS A 288 -26.22 -20.12 -3.18
C LYS A 288 -24.91 -20.51 -2.47
N TYR A 289 -24.71 -19.99 -1.26
CA TYR A 289 -23.58 -20.38 -0.39
C TYR A 289 -23.60 -21.90 -0.09
N PRO A 290 -22.47 -22.63 -0.16
CA PRO A 290 -22.45 -24.09 -0.10
C PRO A 290 -22.53 -24.66 1.32
N HIS A 291 -22.53 -23.83 2.36
CA HIS A 291 -22.56 -24.28 3.76
C HIS A 291 -23.73 -23.67 4.53
N GLU A 292 -24.10 -24.30 5.65
CA GLU A 292 -25.24 -23.88 6.47
C GLU A 292 -24.99 -22.58 7.24
N LYS A 293 -23.73 -22.34 7.64
CA LYS A 293 -23.33 -21.26 8.52
C LYS A 293 -22.11 -20.50 8.00
N ILE A 294 -22.10 -19.18 8.22
CA ILE A 294 -20.98 -18.29 7.88
C ILE A 294 -20.74 -17.29 9.02
N ILE A 295 -19.47 -17.02 9.31
CA ILE A 295 -19.06 -15.95 10.23
C ILE A 295 -18.72 -14.69 9.43
N VAL A 296 -19.27 -13.55 9.86
CA VAL A 296 -18.94 -12.22 9.36
C VAL A 296 -18.47 -11.39 10.55
N SER A 297 -17.15 -11.38 10.80
CA SER A 297 -16.62 -10.81 12.03
C SER A 297 -16.09 -9.38 11.91
N GLN A 298 -16.04 -8.67 13.04
CA GLN A 298 -15.36 -7.39 13.20
C GLN A 298 -13.87 -7.52 12.88
N THR A 299 -13.23 -8.62 13.26
CA THR A 299 -11.84 -8.91 12.95
C THR A 299 -11.60 -8.98 11.44
N ASP A 300 -12.48 -9.67 10.70
CA ASP A 300 -12.36 -9.81 9.25
C ASP A 300 -12.55 -8.47 8.54
N TYR A 301 -13.48 -7.63 9.03
CA TYR A 301 -13.62 -6.25 8.57
C TYR A 301 -12.38 -5.41 8.84
N GLU A 302 -11.79 -5.48 10.04
CA GLU A 302 -10.59 -4.69 10.37
C GLU A 302 -9.35 -5.07 9.55
N ARG A 303 -9.27 -6.34 9.11
CA ARG A 303 -8.21 -6.79 8.20
C ARG A 303 -8.40 -6.32 6.76
N ASN A 304 -9.63 -6.13 6.30
CA ASN A 304 -9.95 -5.62 4.96
C ASN A 304 -11.08 -4.56 5.01
N PRO A 305 -10.86 -3.41 5.66
CA PRO A 305 -11.91 -2.45 5.90
C PRO A 305 -12.31 -1.78 4.59
N PHE A 306 -13.53 -1.26 4.51
CA PHE A 306 -13.86 -0.34 3.44
C PHE A 306 -13.07 0.95 3.69
N TYR A 307 -12.23 1.36 2.73
CA TYR A 307 -11.40 2.56 2.85
C TYR A 307 -12.14 3.77 2.28
N GLY A 308 -12.28 4.81 3.10
CA GLY A 308 -13.02 6.03 2.75
C GLY A 308 -13.38 6.85 3.98
N LEU A 309 -14.32 7.80 3.83
CA LEU A 309 -14.80 8.63 4.95
C LEU A 309 -15.66 7.87 5.96
N ASN A 310 -16.05 6.63 5.65
CA ASN A 310 -16.72 5.70 6.55
C ASN A 310 -15.84 5.27 7.75
N GLN A 311 -14.54 5.53 7.71
CA GLN A 311 -13.62 5.27 8.83
C GLN A 311 -13.55 6.42 9.84
N LEU A 312 -14.19 7.56 9.54
CA LEU A 312 -14.28 8.65 10.50
C LEU A 312 -15.13 8.23 11.71
N PRO A 313 -14.80 8.69 12.93
CA PRO A 313 -15.64 8.52 14.10
C PRO A 313 -17.11 8.88 13.83
N SER A 314 -18.04 8.13 14.42
CA SER A 314 -19.48 8.25 14.12
C SER A 314 -20.06 9.67 14.32
N PHE A 315 -19.48 10.47 15.22
CA PHE A 315 -19.91 11.85 15.46
C PHE A 315 -19.53 12.84 14.34
N ILE A 316 -18.60 12.48 13.43
CA ILE A 316 -18.22 13.25 12.24
C ILE A 316 -18.42 12.49 10.93
N SER A 317 -18.96 11.27 10.98
CA SER A 317 -19.18 10.46 9.78
C SER A 317 -20.26 11.08 8.89
N PRO A 318 -20.04 11.21 7.58
CA PRO A 318 -20.99 11.87 6.69
C PRO A 318 -22.06 10.92 6.13
N PHE A 319 -22.11 9.68 6.61
CA PHE A 319 -23.05 8.66 6.14
C PHE A 319 -24.01 8.23 7.26
N PRO A 320 -25.26 7.86 6.93
CA PRO A 320 -26.18 7.25 7.90
C PRO A 320 -25.61 5.96 8.49
N ASP A 321 -25.91 5.67 9.76
CA ASP A 321 -25.42 4.48 10.46
C ASP A 321 -25.90 3.17 9.79
N GLU A 322 -27.11 3.16 9.21
CA GLU A 322 -27.63 2.05 8.40
C GLU A 322 -26.72 1.75 7.20
N PHE A 323 -26.40 2.78 6.41
CA PHE A 323 -25.52 2.65 5.24
C PHE A 323 -24.11 2.18 5.65
N LEU A 324 -23.56 2.72 6.75
CA LEU A 324 -22.24 2.32 7.25
C LEU A 324 -22.19 0.84 7.64
N PHE A 325 -23.23 0.34 8.30
CA PHE A 325 -23.33 -1.08 8.62
C PHE A 325 -23.53 -1.93 7.38
N GLU A 326 -24.40 -1.50 6.46
CA GLU A 326 -24.70 -2.23 5.23
C GLU A 326 -23.46 -2.39 4.35
N ILE A 327 -22.67 -1.34 4.10
CA ILE A 327 -21.44 -1.46 3.30
C ILE A 327 -20.37 -2.30 4.00
N LYS A 328 -20.31 -2.23 5.34
CA LYS A 328 -19.37 -3.00 6.17
C LYS A 328 -19.72 -4.49 6.13
N PHE A 329 -21.00 -4.80 6.28
CA PHE A 329 -21.54 -6.15 6.20
C PHE A 329 -21.38 -6.70 4.79
N LEU A 330 -21.85 -5.99 3.76
CA LEU A 330 -21.73 -6.38 2.35
C LEU A 330 -20.29 -6.72 1.97
N LYS A 331 -19.33 -5.83 2.27
CA LYS A 331 -17.92 -6.08 1.95
C LYS A 331 -17.39 -7.31 2.66
N THR A 332 -17.62 -7.42 3.97
CA THR A 332 -17.08 -8.53 4.78
C THR A 332 -17.75 -9.86 4.42
N TYR A 333 -19.08 -9.87 4.25
CA TYR A 333 -19.86 -11.03 3.83
C TYR A 333 -19.39 -11.54 2.47
N LEU A 334 -19.29 -10.68 1.44
CA LEU A 334 -18.80 -11.09 0.11
C LEU A 334 -17.37 -11.63 0.17
N LYS A 335 -16.49 -11.05 1.00
CA LYS A 335 -15.13 -11.54 1.20
C LYS A 335 -15.13 -12.97 1.72
N GLU A 336 -15.80 -13.20 2.85
CA GLU A 336 -15.80 -14.51 3.50
C GLU A 336 -16.58 -15.53 2.65
N TYR A 337 -17.71 -15.14 2.08
CA TYR A 337 -18.48 -15.94 1.13
C TYR A 337 -17.59 -16.45 -0.01
N LEU A 338 -16.86 -15.56 -0.69
CA LEU A 338 -16.03 -15.95 -1.83
C LEU A 338 -14.82 -16.77 -1.37
N LYS A 339 -14.17 -16.39 -0.27
CA LYS A 339 -12.98 -17.08 0.25
C LYS A 339 -13.28 -18.53 0.65
N THR A 340 -14.41 -18.79 1.30
CA THR A 340 -14.77 -20.14 1.76
C THR A 340 -15.45 -20.98 0.69
N SER A 341 -16.06 -20.37 -0.33
CA SER A 341 -16.78 -21.11 -1.37
C SER A 341 -16.04 -21.26 -2.70
N LEU A 342 -15.09 -20.39 -3.05
CA LEU A 342 -14.25 -20.52 -4.24
C LEU A 342 -12.93 -21.24 -3.92
N HIS A 343 -12.69 -22.37 -4.58
CA HIS A 343 -11.52 -23.22 -4.45
C HIS A 343 -10.44 -22.87 -5.49
N LEU A 344 -10.09 -21.58 -5.63
CA LEU A 344 -8.94 -21.12 -6.42
C LEU A 344 -7.67 -21.07 -5.55
N ASP A 345 -6.50 -20.85 -6.17
CA ASP A 345 -5.29 -20.48 -5.42
C ASP A 345 -5.44 -19.02 -4.95
N PRO A 346 -5.64 -18.74 -3.65
CA PRO A 346 -5.92 -17.40 -3.15
C PRO A 346 -4.72 -16.45 -3.25
N ARG A 347 -3.52 -16.95 -3.55
CA ARG A 347 -2.34 -16.12 -3.78
C ARG A 347 -2.20 -15.75 -5.26
N LYS A 348 -2.34 -16.71 -6.16
CA LYS A 348 -2.13 -16.51 -7.61
C LYS A 348 -3.35 -15.91 -8.31
N ASP A 349 -4.55 -16.38 -7.97
CA ASP A 349 -5.80 -16.02 -8.65
C ASP A 349 -6.65 -15.02 -7.84
N ASN A 350 -6.02 -14.32 -6.90
CA ASN A 350 -6.66 -13.35 -5.99
C ASN A 350 -7.49 -12.27 -6.72
N TRP A 351 -7.10 -11.88 -7.94
CA TRP A 351 -7.83 -10.87 -8.71
C TRP A 351 -9.26 -11.28 -9.06
N ILE A 352 -9.56 -12.58 -9.17
CA ILE A 352 -10.92 -13.08 -9.42
C ILE A 352 -11.77 -12.88 -8.18
N TYR A 353 -11.25 -13.24 -7.00
CA TYR A 353 -11.92 -12.99 -5.71
C TYR A 353 -12.23 -11.50 -5.54
N ASP A 354 -11.21 -10.65 -5.67
CA ASP A 354 -11.37 -9.20 -5.49
C ASP A 354 -12.24 -8.57 -6.59
N GLY A 355 -12.12 -9.06 -7.83
CA GLY A 355 -12.91 -8.61 -8.98
C GLY A 355 -14.39 -8.85 -8.78
N ILE A 356 -14.80 -10.10 -8.50
CA ILE A 356 -16.20 -10.46 -8.26
C ILE A 356 -16.74 -9.71 -7.03
N GLN A 357 -15.96 -9.63 -5.95
CA GLN A 357 -16.36 -8.91 -4.74
C GLN A 357 -16.69 -7.43 -5.05
N VAL A 358 -15.77 -6.70 -5.66
CA VAL A 358 -15.94 -5.26 -5.89
C VAL A 358 -16.98 -5.00 -6.98
N TYR A 359 -17.07 -5.86 -8.00
CA TYR A 359 -18.13 -5.81 -9.00
C TYR A 359 -19.53 -5.96 -8.37
N ALA A 360 -19.71 -6.95 -7.49
CA ALA A 360 -20.95 -7.15 -6.74
C ALA A 360 -21.27 -5.94 -5.85
N MET A 361 -20.27 -5.37 -5.17
CA MET A 361 -20.46 -4.15 -4.39
C MET A 361 -20.92 -2.96 -5.23
N MET A 362 -20.33 -2.75 -6.41
CA MET A 362 -20.75 -1.66 -7.31
C MET A 362 -22.20 -1.84 -7.78
N LYS A 363 -22.57 -3.03 -8.24
CA LYS A 363 -23.96 -3.37 -8.64
C LYS A 363 -24.94 -3.19 -7.48
N TYR A 364 -24.54 -3.56 -6.26
CA TYR A 364 -25.36 -3.36 -5.06
C TYR A 364 -25.65 -1.89 -4.79
N ILE A 365 -24.63 -1.04 -4.86
CA ILE A 365 -24.77 0.41 -4.65
C ILE A 365 -25.60 1.04 -5.77
N ASP A 366 -25.40 0.62 -7.02
CA ASP A 366 -26.20 1.13 -8.15
C ASP A 366 -27.69 0.76 -8.00
N LYS A 367 -27.99 -0.43 -7.47
CA LYS A 367 -29.37 -0.90 -7.23
C LYS A 367 -30.04 -0.23 -6.03
N ASN A 368 -29.34 -0.15 -4.89
CA ASN A 368 -29.94 0.24 -3.61
C ASN A 368 -29.65 1.69 -3.20
N HIS A 369 -28.53 2.27 -3.65
CA HIS A 369 -28.02 3.58 -3.22
C HIS A 369 -27.53 4.49 -4.38
N PRO A 370 -28.23 4.59 -5.52
CA PRO A 370 -27.72 5.25 -6.74
C PRO A 370 -27.45 6.76 -6.59
N LYS A 371 -28.01 7.40 -5.56
CA LYS A 371 -27.86 8.85 -5.32
C LYS A 371 -26.77 9.19 -4.31
N THR A 372 -26.09 8.18 -3.76
CA THR A 372 -25.06 8.37 -2.73
C THR A 372 -23.80 8.92 -3.36
N LYS A 373 -23.29 10.02 -2.78
CA LYS A 373 -22.04 10.68 -3.19
C LYS A 373 -20.85 10.13 -2.43
N MET A 374 -19.65 10.27 -2.99
CA MET A 374 -18.40 9.80 -2.36
C MET A 374 -18.17 10.35 -0.95
N VAL A 375 -18.61 11.58 -0.68
CA VAL A 375 -18.50 12.22 0.65
C VAL A 375 -19.81 12.24 1.44
N GLY A 376 -20.80 11.47 1.05
CA GLY A 376 -22.09 11.38 1.75
C GLY A 376 -22.79 12.74 1.89
N SER A 377 -23.27 13.04 3.09
CA SER A 377 -24.03 14.26 3.41
C SER A 377 -23.20 15.55 3.29
N LEU A 378 -21.86 15.48 3.36
CA LEU A 378 -20.99 16.66 3.18
C LEU A 378 -21.16 17.30 1.80
N SER A 379 -21.59 16.53 0.80
CA SER A 379 -21.93 17.02 -0.55
C SER A 379 -23.05 18.07 -0.54
N LYS A 380 -23.89 18.09 0.50
CA LYS A 380 -24.99 19.04 0.65
C LYS A 380 -24.52 20.40 1.18
N ILE A 381 -23.35 20.48 1.82
CA ILE A 381 -22.80 21.73 2.36
C ILE A 381 -22.44 22.67 1.22
N LYS A 382 -23.04 23.87 1.21
CA LYS A 382 -22.90 24.85 0.12
C LYS A 382 -21.45 25.20 -0.21
N LEU A 383 -20.60 25.35 0.82
CA LEU A 383 -19.16 25.63 0.67
C LEU A 383 -18.38 24.49 0.00
N LEU A 384 -18.85 23.24 0.11
CA LEU A 384 -18.17 22.07 -0.45
C LEU A 384 -18.63 21.75 -1.88
N LYS A 385 -19.76 22.30 -2.34
CA LYS A 385 -20.31 22.04 -3.69
C LYS A 385 -19.37 22.44 -4.83
N SER A 386 -18.43 23.36 -4.60
CA SER A 386 -17.43 23.73 -5.61
C SER A 386 -16.38 22.64 -5.84
N PHE A 387 -16.18 21.72 -4.89
CA PHE A 387 -15.18 20.66 -4.96
C PHE A 387 -15.69 19.48 -5.79
N ASN A 388 -14.84 18.92 -6.65
CA ASN A 388 -15.17 17.74 -7.44
C ASN A 388 -15.43 16.52 -6.54
N LEU A 389 -14.62 16.35 -5.48
CA LEU A 389 -14.80 15.28 -4.48
C LEU A 389 -16.21 15.26 -3.89
N ALA A 390 -16.87 16.42 -3.77
CA ALA A 390 -18.21 16.53 -3.23
C ALA A 390 -19.32 16.11 -4.21
N ASN A 391 -19.02 16.07 -5.52
CA ASN A 391 -20.03 15.93 -6.58
C ASN A 391 -20.03 14.56 -7.26
N ILE A 392 -18.93 13.81 -7.16
CA ILE A 392 -18.83 12.46 -7.74
C ILE A 392 -19.63 11.42 -6.97
N ASP A 393 -20.09 10.39 -7.69
CA ASP A 393 -20.91 9.32 -7.13
C ASP A 393 -20.06 8.37 -6.28
N PHE A 394 -20.71 7.60 -5.41
CA PHE A 394 -20.01 6.70 -4.50
C PHE A 394 -19.14 5.68 -5.25
N ASN A 395 -19.63 5.10 -6.35
CA ASN A 395 -18.87 4.11 -7.11
C ASN A 395 -17.66 4.71 -7.87
N ASP A 396 -17.66 6.01 -8.16
CA ASP A 396 -16.53 6.67 -8.87
C ASP A 396 -15.22 6.64 -8.06
N GLN A 397 -15.32 6.52 -6.72
CA GLN A 397 -14.16 6.52 -5.82
C GLN A 397 -13.16 5.40 -6.15
N TYR A 398 -13.63 4.26 -6.63
CA TYR A 398 -12.79 3.10 -6.95
C TYR A 398 -11.75 3.46 -8.01
N SER A 399 -12.13 4.25 -9.03
CA SER A 399 -11.23 4.64 -10.12
C SER A 399 -10.14 5.58 -9.61
N TYR A 400 -10.47 6.51 -8.71
CA TYR A 400 -9.48 7.40 -8.09
C TYR A 400 -8.46 6.65 -7.24
N PHE A 401 -8.87 5.62 -6.50
CA PHE A 401 -7.96 4.80 -5.71
C PHE A 401 -6.96 4.04 -6.59
N TYR A 402 -7.40 3.47 -7.71
CA TYR A 402 -6.50 2.89 -8.71
C TYR A 402 -5.56 3.97 -9.30
N MET A 403 -6.11 5.13 -9.69
CA MET A 403 -5.36 6.21 -10.30
C MET A 403 -4.25 6.78 -9.41
N LEU A 404 -4.40 6.77 -8.09
CA LEU A 404 -3.33 7.16 -7.16
C LEU A 404 -2.04 6.39 -7.43
N MET A 405 -2.14 5.09 -7.70
CA MET A 405 -0.99 4.22 -7.94
C MET A 405 -0.51 4.31 -9.38
N ALA A 406 -1.45 4.38 -10.34
CA ALA A 406 -1.10 4.52 -11.75
C ALA A 406 -0.31 5.81 -12.02
N ARG A 407 -0.74 6.94 -11.45
CA ARG A 407 -0.08 8.26 -11.60
C ARG A 407 1.33 8.28 -11.01
N LYS A 408 1.57 7.48 -9.97
CA LYS A 408 2.89 7.29 -9.35
C LYS A 408 3.75 6.24 -10.06
N ASN A 409 3.25 5.61 -11.13
CA ASN A 409 3.88 4.48 -11.81
C ASN A 409 4.07 3.27 -10.86
N LEU A 410 3.25 3.14 -9.82
CA LEU A 410 3.36 2.09 -8.79
C LEU A 410 2.23 1.04 -8.87
N ASP A 411 1.28 1.20 -9.78
CA ASP A 411 0.28 0.16 -10.05
C ASP A 411 0.96 -1.11 -10.58
N GLN A 412 0.39 -2.27 -10.28
CA GLN A 412 0.89 -3.59 -10.65
C GLN A 412 -0.16 -4.35 -11.46
N GLN A 413 0.28 -5.41 -12.17
CA GLN A 413 -0.62 -6.28 -12.93
C GLN A 413 -1.61 -6.95 -11.97
N LEU A 414 -2.86 -7.13 -12.41
CA LEU A 414 -3.88 -7.79 -11.58
C LEU A 414 -3.57 -9.29 -11.42
N GLY A 415 -3.07 -9.93 -12.48
CA GLY A 415 -2.65 -11.34 -12.45
C GLY A 415 -1.35 -11.62 -11.67
N SER A 416 -0.73 -10.62 -11.05
CA SER A 416 0.45 -10.82 -10.20
C SER A 416 0.08 -11.49 -8.87
N PRO A 417 0.88 -12.44 -8.37
CA PRO A 417 0.67 -13.03 -7.06
C PRO A 417 0.61 -11.99 -5.93
N LYS A 418 -0.29 -12.20 -4.98
CA LYS A 418 -0.59 -11.26 -3.89
C LYS A 418 0.63 -10.87 -3.05
N ASN A 419 1.60 -11.78 -2.89
CA ASN A 419 2.85 -11.53 -2.16
C ASN A 419 3.81 -10.56 -2.88
N ASN A 420 3.67 -10.37 -4.20
CA ASN A 420 4.46 -9.41 -4.96
C ASN A 420 3.85 -8.00 -4.91
N LEU A 421 2.59 -7.87 -4.52
CA LEU A 421 1.91 -6.59 -4.45
C LEU A 421 2.43 -5.76 -3.27
N ILE A 422 2.66 -4.46 -3.51
CA ILE A 422 2.83 -3.49 -2.43
C ILE A 422 1.52 -3.34 -1.67
N LYS A 423 1.60 -2.93 -0.39
CA LYS A 423 0.46 -2.92 0.54
C LYS A 423 -0.77 -2.20 -0.01
N PHE A 424 -0.61 -0.99 -0.58
CA PHE A 424 -1.75 -0.25 -1.13
C PHE A 424 -2.38 -0.95 -2.34
N ASN A 425 -1.60 -1.60 -3.19
CA ASN A 425 -2.14 -2.37 -4.32
C ASN A 425 -2.89 -3.61 -3.82
N GLU A 426 -2.30 -4.35 -2.88
CA GLU A 426 -2.91 -5.54 -2.29
C GLU A 426 -4.23 -5.22 -1.59
N GLN A 427 -4.31 -4.14 -0.81
CA GLN A 427 -5.49 -3.83 0.01
C GLN A 427 -6.54 -2.98 -0.71
N ILE A 428 -6.13 -2.19 -1.71
CA ILE A 428 -6.95 -1.10 -2.26
C ILE A 428 -6.89 -1.09 -3.79
N ALA A 429 -5.78 -0.64 -4.38
CA ALA A 429 -5.77 -0.25 -5.80
C ALA A 429 -5.98 -1.42 -6.77
N SER A 430 -5.32 -2.57 -6.56
CA SER A 430 -5.51 -3.72 -7.45
C SER A 430 -6.89 -4.34 -7.26
N LYS A 431 -7.40 -4.40 -6.02
CA LYS A 431 -8.75 -4.90 -5.74
C LYS A 431 -9.80 -4.11 -6.51
N TYR A 432 -9.74 -2.79 -6.35
CA TYR A 432 -10.70 -1.89 -6.96
C TYR A 432 -10.55 -1.82 -8.47
N ARG A 433 -9.32 -1.87 -8.99
CA ARG A 433 -9.08 -2.00 -10.44
C ARG A 433 -9.66 -3.30 -10.99
N ALA A 434 -9.54 -4.44 -10.30
CA ALA A 434 -10.13 -5.69 -10.75
C ALA A 434 -11.67 -5.59 -10.89
N GLY A 435 -12.35 -5.06 -9.88
CA GLY A 435 -13.80 -4.83 -9.94
C GLY A 435 -14.20 -3.86 -11.05
N LEU A 436 -13.51 -2.72 -11.18
CA LEU A 436 -13.73 -1.76 -12.27
C LEU A 436 -13.55 -2.40 -13.64
N SER A 437 -12.59 -3.30 -13.77
CA SER A 437 -12.30 -3.98 -15.03
C SER A 437 -13.42 -4.95 -15.40
N ILE A 438 -13.96 -5.70 -14.43
CA ILE A 438 -15.12 -6.57 -14.66
C ILE A 438 -16.37 -5.73 -15.01
N ARG A 439 -16.58 -4.60 -14.32
CA ARG A 439 -17.65 -3.65 -14.66
C ARG A 439 -17.49 -3.08 -16.07
N PHE A 440 -16.28 -2.71 -16.45
CA PHE A 440 -15.98 -2.25 -17.81
C PHE A 440 -16.34 -3.32 -18.84
N LEU A 441 -15.93 -4.57 -18.61
CA LEU A 441 -16.29 -5.67 -19.50
C LEU A 441 -17.81 -5.84 -19.64
N ASP A 442 -18.55 -5.77 -18.53
CA ASP A 442 -20.01 -5.84 -18.52
C ASP A 442 -20.66 -4.68 -19.31
N ASP A 443 -20.24 -3.44 -19.04
CA ASP A 443 -20.72 -2.23 -19.72
C ASP A 443 -20.44 -2.23 -21.23
N TYR A 444 -19.40 -2.94 -21.68
CA TYR A 444 -19.02 -3.12 -23.09
C TYR A 444 -19.79 -4.24 -23.80
N LEU A 445 -20.02 -5.37 -23.11
CA LEU A 445 -20.70 -6.53 -23.69
C LEU A 445 -22.22 -6.31 -23.81
N GLN A 446 -22.84 -5.64 -22.83
CA GLN A 446 -24.25 -5.20 -22.85
C GLN A 446 -25.28 -6.33 -23.07
N ASN A 447 -24.98 -7.55 -22.62
CA ASN A 447 -25.80 -8.74 -22.88
C ASN A 447 -25.81 -9.75 -21.71
N ASP A 448 -25.55 -9.30 -20.48
CA ASP A 448 -25.48 -10.13 -19.26
C ASP A 448 -24.45 -11.29 -19.31
N ALA A 449 -23.51 -11.26 -20.26
CA ALA A 449 -22.51 -12.31 -20.42
C ALA A 449 -21.63 -12.46 -19.16
N VAL A 450 -21.23 -11.34 -18.54
CA VAL A 450 -20.38 -11.35 -17.34
C VAL A 450 -21.09 -12.01 -16.16
N ASP A 451 -22.33 -11.58 -15.86
CA ASP A 451 -23.13 -12.14 -14.77
C ASP A 451 -23.39 -13.64 -14.99
N THR A 452 -23.68 -14.03 -16.24
CA THR A 452 -23.87 -15.43 -16.64
C THR A 452 -22.60 -16.26 -16.43
N SER A 453 -21.44 -15.73 -16.83
CA SER A 453 -20.15 -16.39 -16.66
C SER A 453 -19.75 -16.53 -15.18
N ILE A 454 -20.06 -15.53 -14.34
CA ILE A 454 -19.81 -15.62 -12.88
C ILE A 454 -20.63 -16.76 -12.27
N LYS A 455 -21.93 -16.87 -12.58
CA LYS A 455 -22.78 -17.98 -12.09
C LYS A 455 -22.31 -19.34 -12.59
N ALA A 456 -21.96 -19.44 -13.87
CA ALA A 456 -21.44 -20.68 -14.46
C ALA A 456 -20.11 -21.10 -13.82
N PHE A 457 -19.20 -20.14 -13.60
CA PHE A 457 -17.91 -20.36 -12.96
C PHE A 457 -18.08 -20.82 -11.52
N TYR A 458 -18.97 -20.16 -10.77
CA TYR A 458 -19.30 -20.53 -9.40
C TYR A 458 -19.86 -21.96 -9.32
N LYS A 459 -20.80 -22.31 -10.21
CA LYS A 459 -21.38 -23.66 -10.28
C LYS A 459 -20.32 -24.72 -10.62
N LYS A 460 -19.42 -24.44 -11.56
CA LYS A 460 -18.32 -25.36 -11.92
C LYS A 460 -17.36 -25.59 -10.74
N ASN A 461 -17.02 -24.53 -10.01
CA ASN A 461 -16.15 -24.57 -8.83
C ASN A 461 -16.70 -25.48 -7.71
N GLN A 462 -18.01 -25.61 -7.56
CA GLN A 462 -18.60 -26.52 -6.57
C GLN A 462 -18.43 -28.00 -6.91
N LEU A 463 -18.10 -28.33 -8.17
CA LEU A 463 -17.97 -29.70 -8.65
C LEU A 463 -16.51 -30.13 -8.79
N THR A 464 -15.63 -29.21 -9.19
CA THR A 464 -14.24 -29.49 -9.53
C THR A 464 -13.32 -28.34 -9.16
N GLN A 465 -12.02 -28.61 -8.98
CA GLN A 465 -11.01 -27.56 -8.84
C GLN A 465 -10.96 -26.70 -10.12
N VAL A 466 -11.10 -25.38 -9.96
CA VAL A 466 -11.06 -24.40 -11.07
C VAL A 466 -9.77 -23.57 -11.02
N SER A 467 -9.51 -22.88 -12.12
CA SER A 467 -8.39 -21.98 -12.35
C SER A 467 -8.86 -20.68 -13.03
N LYS A 468 -7.96 -19.70 -13.15
CA LYS A 468 -8.22 -18.50 -13.97
C LYS A 468 -8.58 -18.80 -15.43
N SER A 469 -8.04 -19.87 -16.00
CA SER A 469 -8.29 -20.26 -17.40
C SER A 469 -9.74 -20.70 -17.61
N ASP A 470 -10.36 -21.32 -16.60
CA ASP A 470 -11.77 -21.70 -16.63
C ASP A 470 -12.68 -20.47 -16.67
N PHE A 471 -12.36 -19.44 -15.90
CA PHE A 471 -13.11 -18.18 -15.91
C PHE A 471 -12.99 -17.47 -17.26
N GLU A 472 -11.78 -17.43 -17.82
CA GLU A 472 -11.53 -16.88 -19.16
C GLU A 472 -12.33 -17.62 -20.24
N MET A 473 -12.33 -18.94 -20.22
CA MET A 473 -13.08 -19.76 -21.18
C MET A 473 -14.59 -19.50 -21.11
N LEU A 474 -15.15 -19.41 -19.90
CA LEU A 474 -16.57 -19.14 -19.69
C LEU A 474 -16.98 -17.73 -20.09
N LEU A 475 -16.11 -16.74 -19.94
CA LEU A 475 -16.36 -15.39 -20.46
C LEU A 475 -16.39 -15.40 -21.99
N LYS A 476 -15.41 -16.05 -22.62
CA LYS A 476 -15.33 -16.15 -24.09
C LYS A 476 -16.50 -16.94 -24.70
N SER A 477 -16.99 -17.98 -24.03
CA SER A 477 -18.12 -18.77 -24.55
C SER A 477 -19.47 -18.06 -24.49
N ASN A 478 -19.62 -17.05 -23.63
CA ASN A 478 -20.88 -16.33 -23.43
C ASN A 478 -20.99 -15.02 -24.24
N THR A 479 -20.05 -14.76 -25.16
CA THR A 479 -20.06 -13.58 -26.02
C THR A 479 -19.57 -13.91 -27.43
N THR A 480 -20.05 -13.16 -28.42
CA THR A 480 -19.55 -13.21 -29.79
C THR A 480 -18.44 -12.20 -30.06
N LYS A 481 -18.24 -11.21 -29.18
CA LYS A 481 -17.20 -10.18 -29.29
C LYS A 481 -15.84 -10.75 -28.85
N ASP A 482 -14.75 -10.33 -29.51
CA ASP A 482 -13.42 -10.64 -29.00
C ASP A 482 -13.11 -9.83 -27.73
N ILE A 483 -12.71 -10.55 -26.68
CA ILE A 483 -12.35 -10.01 -25.37
C ILE A 483 -10.91 -10.36 -24.96
N ASN A 484 -10.06 -10.83 -25.88
CA ASN A 484 -8.64 -11.12 -25.60
C ASN A 484 -7.89 -9.95 -24.96
N TRP A 485 -8.22 -8.72 -25.37
CA TRP A 485 -7.69 -7.49 -24.79
C TRP A 485 -7.92 -7.37 -23.27
N PHE A 486 -9.01 -7.94 -22.76
CA PHE A 486 -9.31 -7.92 -21.33
C PHE A 486 -8.22 -8.66 -20.55
N PHE A 487 -7.87 -9.87 -20.98
CA PHE A 487 -6.86 -10.67 -20.31
C PHE A 487 -5.44 -10.16 -20.58
N ASN A 488 -5.12 -9.84 -21.82
CA ASN A 488 -3.77 -9.44 -22.23
C ASN A 488 -3.40 -8.05 -21.70
N THR A 489 -4.29 -7.07 -21.85
CA THR A 489 -4.01 -5.65 -21.55
C THR A 489 -4.46 -5.25 -20.14
N ILE A 490 -5.63 -5.72 -19.67
CA ILE A 490 -6.17 -5.27 -18.38
C ILE A 490 -5.67 -6.12 -17.21
N ILE A 491 -5.70 -7.46 -17.36
CA ILE A 491 -5.35 -8.38 -16.26
C ILE A 491 -3.84 -8.61 -16.17
N ASN A 492 -3.20 -9.00 -17.28
CA ASN A 492 -1.82 -9.49 -17.31
C ASN A 492 -0.79 -8.41 -17.69
N SER A 493 -1.20 -7.15 -17.83
CA SER A 493 -0.30 -6.04 -18.18
C SER A 493 -0.42 -4.84 -17.22
N ARG A 494 0.59 -3.97 -17.27
CA ARG A 494 0.61 -2.66 -16.62
C ARG A 494 0.37 -1.53 -17.62
N ASP A 495 -0.11 -1.85 -18.82
CA ASP A 495 -0.39 -0.85 -19.83
C ASP A 495 -1.43 0.14 -19.32
N ILE A 496 -1.24 1.38 -19.72
CA ILE A 496 -2.15 2.48 -19.42
C ILE A 496 -3.02 2.70 -20.64
N ILE A 497 -4.27 3.01 -20.40
CA ILE A 497 -5.23 3.39 -21.44
C ILE A 497 -5.23 4.92 -21.47
N ASP A 498 -4.98 5.53 -22.63
CA ASP A 498 -5.05 6.99 -22.81
C ASP A 498 -5.44 7.31 -24.26
N TYR A 499 -6.67 7.76 -24.45
CA TYR A 499 -7.20 8.13 -25.76
C TYR A 499 -7.35 9.64 -25.91
N LYS A 500 -7.28 10.12 -27.14
CA LYS A 500 -7.49 11.55 -27.43
C LYS A 500 -8.10 11.75 -28.81
N PHE A 501 -8.98 12.74 -28.94
CA PHE A 501 -9.41 13.23 -30.25
C PHE A 501 -8.30 14.00 -30.98
N SER A 502 -8.11 13.73 -32.27
CA SER A 502 -7.26 14.53 -33.15
C SER A 502 -8.11 15.42 -34.07
N SER A 503 -8.35 14.97 -35.29
CA SER A 503 -9.18 15.65 -36.29
C SER A 503 -10.65 15.51 -35.94
N VAL A 504 -11.42 16.59 -36.07
CA VAL A 504 -12.88 16.58 -35.89
C VAL A 504 -13.47 17.52 -36.92
N THR A 505 -14.26 16.99 -37.84
CA THR A 505 -15.04 17.72 -38.82
C THR A 505 -16.52 17.49 -38.56
N LYS A 506 -17.35 18.50 -38.86
CA LYS A 506 -18.79 18.42 -38.65
C LYS A 506 -19.51 18.95 -39.86
N THR A 507 -20.66 18.35 -40.14
CA THR A 507 -21.67 18.90 -41.04
C THR A 507 -22.89 19.29 -40.20
N LYS A 508 -24.01 19.59 -40.86
CA LYS A 508 -25.30 19.76 -40.18
C LYS A 508 -25.75 18.46 -39.52
N ASP A 509 -25.55 17.33 -40.21
CA ASP A 509 -26.18 16.05 -39.87
C ASP A 509 -25.20 15.00 -39.34
N SER A 510 -23.90 15.13 -39.62
CA SER A 510 -22.86 14.18 -39.22
C SER A 510 -21.68 14.83 -38.51
N ILE A 511 -20.96 14.03 -37.72
CA ILE A 511 -19.66 14.38 -37.16
C ILE A 511 -18.70 13.26 -37.55
N THR A 512 -17.55 13.63 -38.10
CA THR A 512 -16.43 12.73 -38.37
C THR A 512 -15.27 13.10 -37.46
N PHE A 513 -14.68 12.12 -36.79
CA PHE A 513 -13.55 12.35 -35.90
C PHE A 513 -12.59 11.18 -35.86
N SER A 514 -11.34 11.48 -35.54
CA SER A 514 -10.29 10.47 -35.34
C SER A 514 -9.93 10.37 -33.86
N VAL A 515 -9.73 9.15 -33.38
CA VAL A 515 -9.29 8.82 -32.02
C VAL A 515 -7.87 8.26 -32.10
N ILE A 516 -6.97 8.86 -31.33
CA ILE A 516 -5.57 8.44 -31.18
C ILE A 516 -5.40 7.67 -29.88
N ASN A 517 -4.81 6.48 -29.96
CA ASN A 517 -4.29 5.72 -28.83
C ASN A 517 -2.88 6.19 -28.47
N ARG A 518 -2.72 6.92 -27.37
CA ARG A 518 -1.43 7.52 -27.00
C ARG A 518 -0.45 6.52 -26.39
N THR A 519 -0.91 5.34 -26.04
CA THR A 519 -0.17 4.36 -25.24
C THR A 519 0.03 3.03 -25.96
N GLY A 520 -0.57 2.84 -27.14
CA GLY A 520 -0.44 1.63 -27.95
C GLY A 520 -1.16 0.42 -27.35
N ALA A 521 -2.21 0.65 -26.54
CA ALA A 521 -3.01 -0.39 -25.90
C ALA A 521 -4.43 -0.38 -26.50
N PRO A 522 -4.67 -0.99 -27.68
CA PRO A 522 -5.96 -0.96 -28.35
C PRO A 522 -6.99 -1.74 -27.54
N ILE A 523 -8.02 -1.02 -27.10
CA ILE A 523 -9.16 -1.54 -26.35
C ILE A 523 -10.43 -0.76 -26.72
N PRO A 524 -11.63 -1.32 -26.52
CA PRO A 524 -12.88 -0.59 -26.73
C PRO A 524 -13.01 0.64 -25.82
N ILE A 525 -13.57 1.74 -26.34
CA ILE A 525 -13.78 2.98 -25.59
C ILE A 525 -15.16 3.59 -25.94
N PRO A 526 -15.97 4.06 -24.97
CA PRO A 526 -17.26 4.65 -25.29
C PRO A 526 -17.09 6.11 -25.69
N VAL A 527 -17.82 6.54 -26.73
CA VAL A 527 -17.93 7.93 -27.16
C VAL A 527 -19.33 8.48 -26.90
N TYR A 528 -19.37 9.74 -26.49
CA TYR A 528 -20.57 10.46 -26.12
C TYR A 528 -20.70 11.74 -26.93
N GLY A 529 -21.90 11.98 -27.46
CA GLY A 529 -22.32 13.29 -27.92
C GLY A 529 -23.12 13.99 -26.84
N THR A 530 -22.83 15.26 -26.57
CA THR A 530 -23.63 16.07 -25.64
C THR A 530 -24.12 17.35 -26.29
N LYS A 531 -25.31 17.82 -25.87
CA LYS A 531 -25.90 19.11 -26.21
C LYS A 531 -26.25 19.83 -24.92
N LYS A 532 -25.63 20.99 -24.65
CA LYS A 532 -25.80 21.74 -23.39
C LYS A 532 -25.62 20.86 -22.14
N GLY A 533 -24.68 19.92 -22.20
CA GLY A 533 -24.37 18.98 -21.12
C GLY A 533 -25.28 17.74 -21.00
N LYS A 534 -26.36 17.64 -21.78
CA LYS A 534 -27.19 16.42 -21.84
C LYS A 534 -26.64 15.46 -22.90
N ILE A 535 -26.60 14.16 -22.60
CA ILE A 535 -26.17 13.13 -23.55
C ILE A 535 -27.24 12.97 -24.64
N VAL A 536 -26.84 13.08 -25.91
CA VAL A 536 -27.71 12.88 -27.09
C VAL A 536 -27.42 11.57 -27.83
N PHE A 537 -26.21 11.01 -27.67
CA PHE A 537 -25.88 9.65 -28.07
C PHE A 537 -24.72 9.08 -27.24
N LYS A 538 -24.67 7.75 -27.14
CA LYS A 538 -23.54 6.94 -26.65
C LYS A 538 -23.29 5.84 -27.69
N GLN A 539 -22.03 5.60 -28.05
CA GLN A 539 -21.60 4.47 -28.91
C GLN A 539 -20.31 3.87 -28.35
N TRP A 540 -20.09 2.57 -28.55
CA TRP A 540 -18.81 1.93 -28.27
C TRP A 540 -17.95 1.94 -29.53
N LEU A 541 -16.69 2.32 -29.38
CA LEU A 541 -15.70 2.30 -30.46
C LEU A 541 -14.77 1.11 -30.25
N ASP A 542 -14.78 0.19 -31.21
CA ASP A 542 -13.82 -0.91 -31.26
C ASP A 542 -12.55 -0.39 -31.93
N ILE A 543 -11.55 -0.07 -31.11
CA ILE A 543 -10.27 0.48 -31.55
C ILE A 543 -9.31 -0.68 -31.79
N GLU A 544 -9.06 -1.00 -33.05
CA GLU A 544 -8.13 -2.06 -33.45
C GLU A 544 -6.73 -1.51 -33.75
N GLU A 545 -6.65 -0.28 -34.25
CA GLU A 545 -5.41 0.40 -34.62
C GLU A 545 -5.13 1.62 -33.74
N CYS A 546 -3.91 2.17 -33.80
CA CYS A 546 -3.54 3.35 -33.02
C CYS A 546 -4.34 4.61 -33.42
N ASP A 547 -4.76 4.72 -34.68
CA ASP A 547 -5.54 5.84 -35.20
C ASP A 547 -6.76 5.32 -35.96
N SER A 548 -7.97 5.56 -35.44
CA SER A 548 -9.21 5.13 -36.09
C SER A 548 -10.15 6.32 -36.31
N THR A 549 -10.80 6.37 -37.47
CA THR A 549 -11.73 7.44 -37.85
C THR A 549 -13.17 6.92 -37.88
N PHE A 550 -14.06 7.64 -37.22
CA PHE A 550 -15.47 7.28 -37.09
C PHE A 550 -16.36 8.40 -37.60
N THR A 551 -17.50 8.03 -38.16
CA THR A 551 -18.55 8.96 -38.56
C THR A 551 -19.87 8.55 -37.92
N PHE A 552 -20.49 9.48 -37.20
CA PHE A 552 -21.80 9.26 -36.57
C PHE A 552 -22.76 10.40 -36.89
N GLU A 553 -24.06 10.12 -36.74
CA GLU A 553 -25.09 11.15 -36.76
C GLU A 553 -24.84 12.16 -35.64
N ARG A 554 -24.90 13.45 -35.98
CA ARG A 554 -24.55 14.54 -35.07
C ARG A 554 -25.51 14.69 -33.91
N LYS A 555 -26.81 14.46 -34.14
CA LYS A 555 -27.91 14.67 -33.17
C LYS A 555 -27.80 16.01 -32.41
N GLU A 556 -27.44 17.06 -33.16
CA GLU A 556 -27.26 18.42 -32.65
C GLU A 556 -26.24 18.57 -31.51
N ALA A 557 -25.30 17.63 -31.36
CA ALA A 557 -24.25 17.71 -30.36
C ALA A 557 -23.41 19.00 -30.54
N ASP A 558 -23.01 19.58 -29.40
CA ASP A 558 -22.08 20.70 -29.29
C ASP A 558 -20.69 20.27 -28.77
N LYS A 559 -20.60 19.07 -28.18
CA LYS A 559 -19.34 18.42 -27.77
C LYS A 559 -19.39 16.93 -28.02
N ILE A 560 -18.21 16.36 -28.30
CA ILE A 560 -17.95 14.93 -28.26
C ILE A 560 -16.93 14.61 -27.17
N ILE A 561 -17.14 13.51 -26.45
CA ILE A 561 -16.40 13.15 -25.24
C ILE A 561 -16.14 11.65 -25.21
N LEU A 562 -14.89 11.22 -25.04
CA LEU A 562 -14.56 9.82 -24.77
C LEU A 562 -14.74 9.53 -23.27
N ASN A 563 -15.29 8.36 -22.94
CA ASN A 563 -15.32 7.84 -21.58
C ASN A 563 -15.93 8.80 -20.55
N LEU A 564 -17.07 9.43 -20.91
CA LEU A 564 -17.72 10.48 -20.10
C LEU A 564 -18.10 10.01 -18.70
N LYS A 565 -18.57 8.77 -18.54
CA LYS A 565 -18.96 8.22 -17.23
C LYS A 565 -17.84 7.42 -16.57
N ASN A 566 -16.59 7.55 -17.05
CA ASN A 566 -15.43 6.86 -16.47
C ASN A 566 -15.62 5.33 -16.40
N GLU A 567 -16.29 4.75 -17.40
CA GLU A 567 -16.55 3.31 -17.49
C GLU A 567 -15.27 2.52 -17.75
N VAL A 568 -14.33 3.13 -18.47
CA VAL A 568 -13.00 2.59 -18.69
C VAL A 568 -12.05 3.19 -17.64
N PRO A 569 -11.24 2.40 -16.92
CA PRO A 569 -10.26 2.90 -15.95
C PRO A 569 -9.07 3.58 -16.65
N GLU A 570 -9.34 4.71 -17.29
CA GLU A 570 -8.43 5.42 -18.17
C GLU A 570 -7.45 6.31 -17.40
N TYR A 571 -6.21 6.36 -17.88
CA TYR A 571 -5.15 7.13 -17.24
C TYR A 571 -5.40 8.63 -17.29
N ASN A 572 -6.07 9.18 -18.31
CA ASN A 572 -6.20 10.62 -18.45
C ASN A 572 -7.48 11.08 -19.17
N LEU A 573 -8.57 11.22 -18.40
CA LEU A 573 -9.84 11.73 -18.92
C LEU A 573 -9.81 13.19 -19.42
N ARG A 574 -8.73 13.95 -19.19
CA ARG A 574 -8.67 15.39 -19.48
C ARG A 574 -8.50 15.71 -20.96
N ASN A 575 -7.91 14.79 -21.73
CA ASN A 575 -7.74 14.91 -23.18
C ASN A 575 -8.90 14.32 -23.98
N ASN A 576 -9.93 13.83 -23.30
CA ASN A 576 -11.07 13.17 -23.92
C ASN A 576 -12.12 14.14 -24.45
N TRP A 577 -11.90 15.46 -24.37
CA TRP A 577 -12.93 16.47 -24.61
C TRP A 577 -12.67 17.23 -25.90
N LYS A 578 -13.65 17.28 -26.79
CA LYS A 578 -13.64 18.17 -27.95
C LYS A 578 -14.94 18.97 -28.07
N LYS A 579 -14.82 20.30 -28.17
CA LYS A 579 -15.92 21.18 -28.55
C LYS A 579 -16.08 21.19 -30.07
N LEU A 580 -17.32 21.24 -30.53
CA LEU A 580 -17.66 21.34 -31.95
C LEU A 580 -17.83 22.80 -32.40
N GLY A 581 -17.71 23.79 -31.51
CA GLY A 581 -17.79 25.22 -31.83
C GLY A 581 -17.04 26.11 -30.83
N GLY A 582 -16.89 27.41 -31.17
CA GLY A 582 -16.14 28.41 -30.40
C GLY A 582 -14.69 28.62 -30.86
N PHE A 583 -14.02 29.63 -30.29
CA PHE A 583 -12.61 29.95 -30.60
C PHE A 583 -11.65 28.89 -30.02
N PHE A 584 -10.80 28.33 -30.87
CA PHE A 584 -9.69 27.44 -30.50
C PHE A 584 -8.67 28.24 -29.65
N PRO A 585 -8.12 27.71 -28.53
CA PRO A 585 -7.85 26.30 -28.24
C PRO A 585 -8.62 25.70 -27.05
N ASN A 586 -9.59 26.39 -26.44
CA ASN A 586 -10.07 25.99 -25.13
C ASN A 586 -11.24 24.97 -25.12
N ASN A 587 -10.90 23.67 -25.15
CA ASN A 587 -11.87 22.58 -25.01
C ASN A 587 -12.55 22.50 -23.64
N ARG A 588 -11.95 23.06 -22.57
CA ARG A 588 -12.41 22.90 -21.18
C ARG A 588 -12.41 24.22 -20.38
N PRO A 589 -13.51 24.62 -19.73
CA PRO A 589 -13.53 25.85 -18.94
C PRO A 589 -12.50 25.86 -17.79
N VAL A 590 -12.02 27.05 -17.40
CA VAL A 590 -11.14 27.23 -16.23
C VAL A 590 -11.98 27.29 -14.96
N LYS A 591 -11.53 26.65 -13.88
CA LYS A 591 -12.20 26.64 -12.57
C LYS A 591 -11.20 26.91 -11.46
N PHE A 592 -11.47 27.91 -10.64
CA PHE A 592 -10.70 28.17 -9.42
C PHE A 592 -11.26 27.32 -8.29
N VAL A 593 -10.40 26.63 -7.55
CA VAL A 593 -10.78 25.75 -6.45
C VAL A 593 -9.99 26.11 -5.19
N PHE A 594 -10.69 26.34 -4.09
CA PHE A 594 -10.04 26.62 -2.81
C PHE A 594 -9.35 25.36 -2.28
N MET A 595 -8.14 25.49 -1.75
CA MET A 595 -7.38 24.38 -1.14
C MET A 595 -7.10 23.24 -2.12
N LYS A 596 -7.13 21.98 -1.66
CA LYS A 596 -6.80 20.79 -2.45
C LYS A 596 -8.07 19.99 -2.74
N ASP A 597 -8.20 19.49 -3.98
CA ASP A 597 -9.37 18.75 -4.46
C ASP A 597 -8.97 17.54 -5.33
N LEU A 598 -9.94 16.71 -5.69
CA LEU A 598 -9.80 15.73 -6.75
C LEU A 598 -9.71 16.40 -8.12
N GLU A 599 -9.06 15.71 -9.03
CA GLU A 599 -8.99 16.11 -10.44
C GLU A 599 -10.39 16.09 -11.06
N ASP A 600 -10.77 17.18 -11.71
CA ASP A 600 -12.04 17.31 -12.42
C ASP A 600 -11.77 17.30 -13.95
N PRO A 601 -12.11 16.19 -14.66
CA PRO A 601 -11.82 16.07 -16.09
C PRO A 601 -12.48 17.15 -16.94
N TYR A 602 -13.61 17.69 -16.51
CA TYR A 602 -14.37 18.70 -17.26
C TYR A 602 -13.69 20.07 -17.27
N TYR A 603 -12.90 20.40 -16.24
CA TYR A 603 -12.30 21.72 -16.05
C TYR A 603 -10.76 21.74 -16.15
N ASN A 604 -10.22 22.90 -16.51
CA ASN A 604 -8.84 23.29 -16.23
C ASN A 604 -8.78 23.90 -14.82
N GLN A 605 -8.48 23.10 -13.80
CA GLN A 605 -8.48 23.53 -12.39
C GLN A 605 -7.21 24.34 -12.03
N ILE A 606 -7.41 25.51 -11.42
CA ILE A 606 -6.39 26.30 -10.73
C ILE A 606 -6.75 26.31 -9.24
N LEU A 607 -5.91 25.71 -8.42
CA LEU A 607 -6.13 25.61 -6.99
C LEU A 607 -5.44 26.79 -6.29
N TYR A 608 -6.10 27.39 -5.31
CA TYR A 608 -5.57 28.51 -4.53
C TYR A 608 -5.62 28.25 -3.02
N VAL A 609 -4.52 28.56 -2.33
CA VAL A 609 -4.33 28.31 -0.89
C VAL A 609 -3.72 29.56 -0.26
N PRO A 610 -4.37 30.21 0.73
CA PRO A 610 -3.71 31.20 1.57
C PRO A 610 -2.53 30.57 2.31
N THR A 611 -1.38 31.23 2.28
CA THR A 611 -0.17 30.76 2.97
C THR A 611 0.32 31.80 3.96
N LEU A 612 0.92 31.35 5.06
CA LEU A 612 1.63 32.19 6.01
C LEU A 612 2.97 31.51 6.29
N SER A 613 4.07 32.19 5.95
CA SER A 613 5.43 31.73 6.23
C SER A 613 6.13 32.67 7.20
N TYR A 614 7.27 32.24 7.73
CA TYR A 614 8.13 33.08 8.56
C TYR A 614 9.60 32.83 8.27
N ASN A 615 10.37 33.90 8.14
CA ASN A 615 11.80 33.88 8.37
C ASN A 615 12.22 35.15 9.13
N LEU A 616 13.41 35.13 9.73
CA LEU A 616 13.83 36.20 10.64
C LEU A 616 13.82 37.59 9.98
N TYR A 617 14.19 37.69 8.70
CA TYR A 617 14.37 38.96 7.99
C TYR A 617 13.10 39.46 7.32
N ASP A 618 12.31 38.57 6.70
CA ASP A 618 11.02 38.90 6.09
C ASP A 618 9.87 39.05 7.11
N GLY A 619 10.02 38.48 8.31
CA GLY A 619 8.96 38.45 9.32
C GLY A 619 7.84 37.48 8.93
N LEU A 620 6.59 37.86 9.24
CA LEU A 620 5.43 37.10 8.78
C LEU A 620 5.19 37.40 7.30
N THR A 621 5.08 36.36 6.49
CA THR A 621 4.97 36.47 5.04
C THR A 621 3.64 35.88 4.55
N PRO A 622 2.50 36.62 4.67
CA PRO A 622 1.24 36.19 4.09
C PRO A 622 1.31 36.19 2.56
N GLY A 623 0.69 35.20 1.92
CA GLY A 623 0.69 35.04 0.47
C GLY A 623 -0.46 34.18 -0.05
N VAL A 624 -0.58 34.07 -1.36
CA VAL A 624 -1.59 33.23 -2.02
C VAL A 624 -0.91 32.29 -2.99
N ARG A 625 -0.91 31.01 -2.67
CA ARG A 625 -0.33 29.97 -3.49
C ARG A 625 -1.31 29.52 -4.57
N LEU A 626 -0.92 29.62 -5.84
CA LEU A 626 -1.64 29.17 -7.02
C LEU A 626 -0.94 27.95 -7.62
N HIS A 627 -1.66 26.83 -7.74
CA HIS A 627 -1.07 25.59 -8.27
C HIS A 627 -2.10 24.71 -8.97
N ASN A 628 -1.64 23.73 -9.76
CA ASN A 628 -2.51 22.67 -10.30
C ASN A 628 -2.35 21.31 -9.60
N LYS A 629 -1.64 21.25 -8.46
CA LYS A 629 -1.42 20.04 -7.65
C LYS A 629 -2.72 19.53 -7.00
N THR A 630 -3.36 18.54 -7.61
CA THR A 630 -4.50 17.81 -7.06
C THR A 630 -4.05 16.66 -6.14
N ILE A 631 -4.97 15.82 -5.70
CA ILE A 631 -4.64 14.55 -5.02
C ILE A 631 -3.84 13.60 -5.94
N LEU A 632 -4.21 13.54 -7.22
CA LEU A 632 -3.49 12.77 -8.25
C LEU A 632 -2.29 13.56 -8.82
N ASP A 633 -1.16 12.87 -9.03
CA ASP A 633 0.02 13.45 -9.67
C ASP A 633 -0.24 13.73 -11.17
N LYS A 634 0.31 14.83 -11.68
CA LYS A 634 0.11 15.28 -13.07
C LYS A 634 1.41 15.26 -13.87
N PRO A 635 1.34 15.05 -15.21
CA PRO A 635 2.51 15.17 -16.08
C PRO A 635 3.14 16.56 -16.04
N PHE A 636 2.32 17.62 -15.98
CA PHE A 636 2.79 18.99 -15.82
C PHE A 636 2.24 19.61 -14.54
N ILE A 637 3.12 20.22 -13.76
CA ILE A 637 2.78 20.87 -12.50
C ILE A 637 3.36 22.27 -12.46
N PHE A 638 2.54 23.25 -12.10
CA PHE A 638 2.98 24.59 -11.71
C PHE A 638 2.59 24.86 -10.25
N ASP A 639 3.39 25.67 -9.58
CA ASP A 639 3.17 26.11 -8.20
C ASP A 639 3.85 27.47 -8.00
N ILE A 640 3.04 28.50 -7.78
CA ILE A 640 3.49 29.89 -7.68
C ILE A 640 2.93 30.44 -6.38
N ASN A 641 3.79 31.03 -5.55
CA ASN A 641 3.42 31.58 -4.24
C ASN A 641 3.97 33.00 -4.09
N PRO A 642 3.28 34.02 -4.64
CA PRO A 642 3.53 35.41 -4.28
C PRO A 642 3.12 35.68 -2.84
N SER A 643 3.97 36.41 -2.12
CA SER A 643 3.81 36.76 -0.72
C SER A 643 4.27 38.18 -0.44
N TYR A 644 3.82 38.74 0.67
CA TYR A 644 4.22 40.06 1.15
C TYR A 644 5.03 39.92 2.44
N SER A 645 6.24 40.48 2.49
CA SER A 645 7.11 40.41 3.67
C SER A 645 6.80 41.55 4.65
N SER A 646 6.29 41.21 5.84
CA SER A 646 5.81 42.22 6.81
C SER A 646 6.90 43.12 7.39
N LYS A 647 8.16 42.63 7.48
CA LYS A 647 9.28 43.42 8.03
C LYS A 647 9.91 44.35 7.00
N SER A 648 10.04 43.90 5.75
CA SER A 648 10.72 44.64 4.69
C SER A 648 9.79 45.41 3.76
N ASN A 649 8.47 45.26 3.91
CA ASN A 649 7.45 45.91 3.07
C ASN A 649 7.64 45.69 1.55
N ASN A 650 8.07 44.48 1.16
CA ASN A 650 8.34 44.11 -0.23
C ASN A 650 7.62 42.81 -0.63
N LEU A 651 7.44 42.60 -1.94
CA LEU A 651 6.94 41.36 -2.49
C LEU A 651 8.05 40.30 -2.47
N SER A 652 7.75 39.14 -1.90
CA SER A 652 8.63 37.97 -1.88
C SER A 652 7.89 36.75 -2.41
N GLY A 653 8.58 35.64 -2.62
CA GLY A 653 7.89 34.42 -3.01
C GLY A 653 8.71 33.41 -3.78
N SER A 654 8.00 32.43 -4.34
CA SER A 654 8.62 31.37 -5.13
C SER A 654 7.72 30.90 -6.26
N ALA A 655 8.33 30.36 -7.30
CA ALA A 655 7.65 29.71 -8.40
C ALA A 655 8.36 28.40 -8.76
N SER A 656 7.61 27.38 -9.17
CA SER A 656 8.17 26.13 -9.68
C SER A 656 7.31 25.54 -10.79
N PHE A 657 7.98 25.06 -11.83
CA PHE A 657 7.40 24.35 -12.96
C PHE A 657 8.06 22.99 -13.08
N VAL A 658 7.27 21.95 -13.32
CA VAL A 658 7.72 20.56 -13.31
C VAL A 658 7.05 19.79 -14.45
N VAL A 659 7.85 19.06 -15.22
CA VAL A 659 7.40 18.04 -16.17
C VAL A 659 7.85 16.68 -15.66
N ASN A 660 6.91 15.75 -15.48
CA ASN A 660 7.15 14.36 -15.09
C ASN A 660 6.98 13.46 -16.32
N GLN A 661 8.06 12.79 -16.72
CA GLN A 661 8.05 11.77 -17.76
C GLN A 661 8.26 10.40 -17.10
N ASN A 662 7.27 9.50 -17.24
CA ASN A 662 7.31 8.18 -16.64
C ASN A 662 7.69 7.13 -17.69
N TYR A 663 8.61 6.24 -17.34
CA TYR A 663 8.93 5.03 -18.11
C TYR A 663 8.41 3.83 -17.32
N ARG A 664 7.41 3.13 -17.86
CA ARG A 664 6.69 2.11 -17.07
C ARG A 664 7.44 0.78 -17.01
N ASN A 665 8.20 0.44 -18.05
CA ASN A 665 8.87 -0.84 -18.26
C ASN A 665 10.42 -0.71 -18.22
N SER A 666 10.94 0.15 -17.35
CA SER A 666 12.39 0.37 -17.17
C SER A 666 12.73 0.62 -15.69
N ALA A 667 13.96 0.29 -15.31
CA ALA A 667 14.51 0.60 -13.99
C ALA A 667 14.58 2.12 -13.74
N LEU A 668 15.00 2.89 -14.76
CA LEU A 668 14.78 4.33 -14.82
C LEU A 668 13.28 4.54 -15.03
N TYR A 669 12.53 4.72 -13.95
CA TYR A 669 11.07 4.74 -14.02
C TYR A 669 10.50 6.16 -14.19
N ASN A 670 11.31 7.19 -13.95
CA ASN A 670 10.89 8.58 -14.04
C ASN A 670 12.08 9.50 -14.36
N ALA A 671 11.90 10.37 -15.35
CA ALA A 671 12.70 11.56 -15.58
C ALA A 671 11.84 12.78 -15.26
N ARG A 672 12.36 13.69 -14.43
CA ARG A 672 11.65 14.88 -13.99
C ARG A 672 12.48 16.11 -14.30
N TYR A 673 11.90 17.00 -15.09
CA TYR A 673 12.48 18.27 -15.48
C TYR A 673 11.80 19.36 -14.68
N SER A 674 12.57 20.26 -14.09
CA SER A 674 11.99 21.35 -13.30
C SER A 674 12.81 22.61 -13.37
N MET A 675 12.11 23.73 -13.19
CA MET A 675 12.70 25.05 -13.03
C MET A 675 12.01 25.70 -11.85
N SER A 676 12.78 26.14 -10.86
CA SER A 676 12.26 26.88 -9.72
C SER A 676 12.99 28.20 -9.52
N GLY A 677 12.25 29.19 -9.02
CA GLY A 677 12.76 30.51 -8.65
C GLY A 677 12.31 30.88 -7.23
N SER A 678 13.14 31.58 -6.48
CA SER A 678 12.79 32.12 -5.16
C SER A 678 13.43 33.48 -4.94
N TYR A 679 12.68 34.40 -4.32
CA TYR A 679 13.11 35.76 -3.98
C TYR A 679 12.72 36.07 -2.53
N PHE A 680 13.73 36.22 -1.65
CA PHE A 680 13.55 36.42 -0.20
C PHE A 680 14.71 37.24 0.41
N HIS A 681 14.55 37.69 1.65
CA HIS A 681 15.60 38.40 2.39
C HIS A 681 16.52 37.42 3.12
N TYR A 682 17.83 37.65 3.05
CA TYR A 682 18.82 36.90 3.81
C TYR A 682 19.50 37.74 4.90
N ALA A 683 19.30 39.05 4.87
CA ALA A 683 19.66 40.01 5.90
C ALA A 683 18.53 41.04 6.02
N GLN A 684 18.60 41.92 7.03
CA GLN A 684 17.55 42.93 7.25
C GLN A 684 17.38 43.91 6.08
N ASP A 685 18.44 44.13 5.30
CA ASP A 685 18.55 45.13 4.23
C ASP A 685 18.88 44.54 2.84
N ALA A 686 18.90 43.21 2.70
CA ALA A 686 19.38 42.57 1.46
C ALA A 686 18.60 41.30 1.08
N THR A 687 18.30 41.20 -0.22
CA THR A 687 17.59 40.07 -0.84
C THR A 687 18.51 39.14 -1.60
N TYR A 688 17.98 37.94 -1.89
CA TYR A 688 18.55 37.02 -2.89
C TYR A 688 17.48 36.55 -3.86
N LEU A 689 17.87 36.44 -5.13
CA LEU A 689 17.17 35.73 -6.19
C LEU A 689 17.94 34.42 -6.47
N LYS A 690 17.25 33.29 -6.33
CA LYS A 690 17.76 31.97 -6.72
C LYS A 690 16.97 31.42 -7.90
N LEU A 691 17.65 30.98 -8.95
CA LEU A 691 17.10 30.16 -10.02
C LEU A 691 17.73 28.77 -9.99
N ASN A 692 16.93 27.74 -10.19
CA ASN A 692 17.36 26.35 -10.06
C ASN A 692 16.68 25.46 -11.11
N PRO A 693 17.13 25.48 -12.39
CA PRO A 693 16.83 24.41 -13.33
C PRO A 693 17.43 23.09 -12.84
N THR A 694 16.68 22.01 -13.00
CA THR A 694 17.00 20.69 -12.42
C THR A 694 16.46 19.57 -13.30
N VAL A 695 17.29 18.56 -13.54
CA VAL A 695 16.92 17.27 -14.12
C VAL A 695 17.11 16.20 -13.07
N GLN A 696 16.09 15.38 -12.88
CA GLN A 696 16.05 14.34 -11.87
C GLN A 696 15.74 13.00 -12.54
N LEU A 697 16.67 12.04 -12.48
CA LEU A 697 16.49 10.68 -12.99
C LEU A 697 16.29 9.74 -11.81
N ARG A 698 15.13 9.10 -11.71
CA ARG A 698 14.78 8.22 -10.60
C ARG A 698 14.78 6.78 -11.04
N ILE A 699 15.50 5.96 -10.29
CA ILE A 699 15.70 4.55 -10.55
C ILE A 699 15.09 3.75 -9.40
N ARG A 700 14.49 2.61 -9.73
CA ARG A 700 13.93 1.66 -8.76
C ARG A 700 14.21 0.22 -9.18
N GLU A 701 14.14 -0.67 -8.21
CA GLU A 701 14.22 -2.12 -8.45
C GLU A 701 12.98 -2.65 -9.18
N SER A 702 13.13 -3.79 -9.85
CA SER A 702 12.02 -4.46 -10.54
C SER A 702 10.95 -4.96 -9.55
N ASN A 703 11.37 -5.40 -8.37
CA ASN A 703 10.48 -5.69 -7.25
C ASN A 703 10.03 -4.38 -6.58
N PHE A 704 8.77 -3.99 -6.77
CA PHE A 704 8.23 -2.74 -6.23
C PHE A 704 8.17 -2.70 -4.70
N ARG A 705 8.29 -3.85 -4.04
CA ARG A 705 8.38 -3.92 -2.57
C ARG A 705 9.77 -3.64 -2.04
N ASP A 706 10.81 -3.64 -2.88
CA ASP A 706 12.13 -3.24 -2.40
C ASP A 706 12.10 -1.72 -2.13
N ASN A 707 12.29 -1.36 -0.87
CA ASN A 707 12.31 0.03 -0.42
C ASN A 707 13.58 0.79 -0.86
N ARG A 708 14.41 0.21 -1.74
CA ARG A 708 15.54 0.89 -2.36
C ARG A 708 15.09 1.97 -3.35
N LYS A 709 15.62 3.16 -3.18
CA LYS A 709 15.38 4.34 -4.02
C LYS A 709 16.72 4.86 -4.51
N GLN A 710 16.82 5.02 -5.83
CA GLN A 710 17.99 5.54 -6.49
C GLN A 710 17.65 6.81 -7.25
N LEU A 711 18.57 7.76 -7.23
CA LEU A 711 18.37 9.09 -7.78
C LEU A 711 19.68 9.65 -8.32
N ILE A 712 19.68 10.06 -9.59
CA ILE A 712 20.68 10.95 -10.17
C ILE A 712 20.04 12.33 -10.35
N LEU A 713 20.67 13.36 -9.81
CA LEU A 713 20.22 14.74 -9.84
C LEU A 713 21.28 15.59 -10.53
N PHE A 714 20.86 16.37 -11.51
CA PHE A 714 21.67 17.44 -12.10
C PHE A 714 20.93 18.75 -11.90
N ARG A 715 21.60 19.77 -11.36
CA ARG A 715 21.01 21.10 -11.24
C ARG A 715 22.05 22.19 -11.40
N GLN A 716 21.59 23.34 -11.88
CA GLN A 716 22.37 24.57 -11.89
C GLN A 716 21.75 25.54 -10.89
N VAL A 717 22.43 25.82 -9.79
CA VAL A 717 21.99 26.79 -8.79
C VAL A 717 22.59 28.13 -9.16
N ILE A 718 21.75 29.09 -9.57
CA ILE A 718 22.17 30.45 -9.93
C ILE A 718 21.67 31.36 -8.82
N VAL A 719 22.58 32.08 -8.17
CA VAL A 719 22.28 33.00 -7.07
C VAL A 719 22.73 34.40 -7.45
N ASN A 720 21.83 35.35 -7.29
CA ASN A 720 22.10 36.77 -7.30
C ASN A 720 21.65 37.32 -5.94
N LYS A 721 22.57 37.90 -5.17
CA LYS A 721 22.27 38.52 -3.88
C LYS A 721 22.70 39.97 -3.85
N GLU A 722 21.94 40.77 -3.12
CA GLU A 722 22.29 42.15 -2.82
C GLU A 722 23.41 42.21 -1.77
N LYS A 723 24.05 43.36 -1.64
CA LYS A 723 25.05 43.58 -0.57
C LYS A 723 24.32 44.06 0.68
N SER A 724 24.68 43.52 1.83
CA SER A 724 24.17 43.95 3.14
C SER A 724 25.23 44.76 3.88
N ALA A 725 24.80 45.77 4.64
CA ALA A 725 25.64 46.49 5.60
C ALA A 725 25.86 45.68 6.91
N PHE A 726 24.95 44.74 7.23
CA PHE A 726 24.99 43.94 8.45
C PHE A 726 25.78 42.63 8.30
N VAL A 727 25.89 42.10 7.08
CA VAL A 727 26.67 40.89 6.79
C VAL A 727 28.03 41.30 6.20
N THR A 728 29.05 41.31 7.06
CA THR A 728 30.42 41.76 6.73
C THR A 728 31.29 40.70 6.06
N GLU A 729 30.79 39.48 5.90
CA GLU A 729 31.52 38.37 5.31
C GLU A 729 31.77 38.60 3.81
N ASN A 730 33.04 38.51 3.37
CA ASN A 730 33.45 38.77 1.99
C ASN A 730 32.99 37.66 1.04
N SER A 731 31.71 37.68 0.71
CA SER A 731 31.01 36.62 0.00
C SER A 731 30.53 37.12 -1.38
N PRO A 732 30.65 36.34 -2.46
CA PRO A 732 30.33 36.82 -3.81
C PRO A 732 28.84 37.15 -3.95
N GLN A 733 28.53 38.24 -4.65
CA GLN A 733 27.16 38.69 -4.94
C GLN A 733 26.47 37.80 -5.99
N ASN A 734 27.17 37.48 -7.06
CA ASN A 734 26.66 36.66 -8.16
C ASN A 734 27.53 35.43 -8.31
N TYR A 735 26.90 34.26 -8.30
CA TYR A 735 27.60 33.01 -8.56
C TYR A 735 26.63 31.94 -9.05
N SER A 736 27.20 30.92 -9.67
CA SER A 736 26.47 29.75 -10.08
C SER A 736 27.23 28.48 -9.72
N VAL A 737 26.52 27.46 -9.27
CA VAL A 737 27.07 26.17 -8.89
C VAL A 737 26.32 25.09 -9.65
N PHE A 738 27.06 24.34 -10.47
CA PHE A 738 26.58 23.09 -11.02
C PHE A 738 26.68 22.00 -9.94
N ASP A 739 25.62 21.24 -9.69
CA ASP A 739 25.55 20.17 -8.69
C ASP A 739 25.06 18.89 -9.39
N ALA A 740 25.91 17.86 -9.36
CA ALA A 740 25.63 16.53 -9.87
C ALA A 740 25.71 15.52 -8.72
N ARG A 741 24.57 14.94 -8.35
CA ARG A 741 24.43 14.08 -7.17
C ARG A 741 23.86 12.73 -7.52
N TYR A 742 24.43 11.69 -6.94
CA TYR A 742 23.85 10.36 -6.91
C TYR A 742 23.47 9.98 -5.48
N ILE A 743 22.29 9.37 -5.31
CA ILE A 743 21.77 8.88 -4.04
C ILE A 743 21.25 7.47 -4.25
N ASN A 744 21.61 6.55 -3.36
CA ASN A 744 21.06 5.20 -3.26
C ASN A 744 20.73 4.91 -1.79
N THR A 745 19.43 4.81 -1.50
CA THR A 745 18.94 4.60 -0.14
C THR A 745 18.05 3.37 -0.08
N LYS A 746 18.29 2.45 0.86
CA LYS A 746 17.37 1.37 1.21
C LYS A 746 17.00 1.48 2.68
N THR A 747 15.70 1.55 2.97
CA THR A 747 15.19 1.77 4.32
C THR A 747 14.07 0.80 4.65
N GLU A 748 14.21 0.10 5.77
CA GLU A 748 13.21 -0.75 6.40
C GLU A 748 13.20 -0.42 7.91
N VAL A 749 12.34 -1.06 8.72
CA VAL A 749 12.37 -0.85 10.18
C VAL A 749 13.67 -1.28 10.81
N THR A 750 14.19 -2.44 10.37
CA THR A 750 15.34 -3.07 11.02
C THR A 750 16.68 -2.62 10.45
N ASN A 751 16.68 -2.04 9.26
CA ASN A 751 17.90 -1.69 8.53
C ASN A 751 17.70 -0.45 7.67
N HIS A 752 18.70 0.42 7.65
CA HIS A 752 18.77 1.56 6.77
C HIS A 752 20.20 1.70 6.26
N PHE A 753 20.34 1.83 4.95
CA PHE A 753 21.59 2.10 4.28
C PHE A 753 21.37 3.23 3.29
N ASN A 754 22.17 4.28 3.39
CA ASN A 754 22.17 5.40 2.46
C ASN A 754 23.58 5.61 1.95
N PHE A 755 23.71 5.76 0.64
CA PHE A 755 24.94 6.22 0.01
C PHE A 755 24.61 7.43 -0.83
N SER A 756 25.35 8.52 -0.65
CA SER A 756 25.25 9.67 -1.53
C SER A 756 26.63 10.17 -1.94
N SER A 757 26.74 10.61 -3.19
CA SER A 757 27.92 11.29 -3.71
C SER A 757 27.50 12.55 -4.45
N ASN A 758 28.32 13.59 -4.37
CA ASN A 758 28.05 14.86 -5.01
C ASN A 758 29.33 15.42 -5.64
N VAL A 759 29.18 16.00 -6.82
CA VAL A 759 30.19 16.82 -7.48
C VAL A 759 29.61 18.21 -7.68
N GLN A 760 30.28 19.22 -7.14
CA GLN A 760 29.91 20.61 -7.34
C GLN A 760 31.00 21.36 -8.10
N VAL A 761 30.61 22.15 -9.10
CA VAL A 761 31.54 22.92 -9.93
C VAL A 761 31.05 24.36 -10.05
N SER A 762 31.94 25.31 -9.78
CA SER A 762 31.71 26.74 -9.89
C SER A 762 32.98 27.44 -10.36
N GLY A 763 32.90 28.66 -10.89
CA GLY A 763 34.08 29.38 -11.38
C GLY A 763 35.21 29.54 -10.34
N LYS A 764 34.88 29.56 -9.04
CA LYS A 764 35.84 29.74 -7.95
C LYS A 764 36.20 28.45 -7.20
N PHE A 765 35.43 27.37 -7.33
CA PHE A 765 35.71 26.13 -6.62
C PHE A 765 35.14 24.90 -7.32
N GLY A 766 35.76 23.74 -7.09
CA GLY A 766 35.21 22.43 -7.40
C GLY A 766 35.28 21.55 -6.17
N LYS A 767 34.20 20.85 -5.84
CA LYS A 767 34.10 19.95 -4.68
C LYS A 767 33.63 18.56 -5.10
N VAL A 768 34.13 17.56 -4.40
CA VAL A 768 33.58 16.20 -4.40
C VAL A 768 33.25 15.82 -2.96
N THR A 769 32.09 15.22 -2.75
CA THR A 769 31.67 14.73 -1.44
C THR A 769 31.09 13.33 -1.54
N GLY A 770 31.27 12.54 -0.49
CA GLY A 770 30.67 11.23 -0.29
C GLY A 770 30.11 11.12 1.12
N GLU A 771 28.96 10.46 1.25
CA GLU A 771 28.30 10.19 2.52
C GLU A 771 27.77 8.75 2.53
N ILE A 772 28.02 8.05 3.62
CA ILE A 772 27.46 6.72 3.91
C ILE A 772 26.74 6.80 5.24
N GLU A 773 25.47 6.41 5.27
CA GLU A 773 24.72 6.25 6.51
C GLU A 773 24.30 4.80 6.66
N TYR A 774 24.50 4.25 7.85
CA TYR A 774 24.09 2.91 8.21
C TYR A 774 23.37 2.94 9.55
N ARG A 775 22.20 2.31 9.61
CA ARG A 775 21.43 2.16 10.83
C ARG A 775 20.91 0.74 10.92
N LYS A 776 21.13 0.10 12.07
CA LYS A 776 20.65 -1.24 12.36
C LYS A 776 19.90 -1.24 13.69
N LEU A 777 18.69 -1.78 13.69
CA LEU A 777 17.93 -2.10 14.89
C LEU A 777 18.11 -3.60 15.17
N PHE A 778 18.69 -3.92 16.31
CA PHE A 778 18.96 -5.28 16.78
C PHE A 778 17.74 -5.89 17.48
N GLU A 779 17.75 -7.20 17.70
CA GLU A 779 16.62 -7.95 18.28
C GLU A 779 16.33 -7.61 19.74
N ASP A 780 17.33 -7.06 20.45
CA ASP A 780 17.25 -6.51 21.81
C ASP A 780 16.73 -5.06 21.84
N ASN A 781 16.25 -4.56 20.69
CA ASN A 781 15.73 -3.20 20.47
C ASN A 781 16.75 -2.08 20.61
N ARG A 782 18.05 -2.41 20.58
CA ARG A 782 19.12 -1.41 20.49
C ARG A 782 19.34 -1.00 19.05
N GLN A 783 19.64 0.27 18.86
CA GLN A 783 19.89 0.87 17.56
C GLN A 783 21.29 1.46 17.54
N ILE A 784 22.03 1.12 16.50
CA ILE A 784 23.26 1.82 16.13
C ILE A 784 22.99 2.69 14.91
N ASN A 785 23.50 3.92 14.92
CA ASN A 785 23.52 4.82 13.78
C ASN A 785 24.98 5.19 13.50
N LEU A 786 25.41 5.05 12.26
CA LEU A 786 26.72 5.44 11.78
C LEU A 786 26.54 6.34 10.56
N ARG A 787 27.30 7.43 10.50
CA ARG A 787 27.39 8.30 9.33
C ARG A 787 28.85 8.63 9.08
N LEU A 788 29.34 8.31 7.90
CA LEU A 788 30.66 8.70 7.41
C LEU A 788 30.46 9.77 6.34
N TYR A 789 31.13 10.91 6.49
CA TYR A 789 31.16 11.98 5.51
C TYR A 789 32.60 12.28 5.11
N ALA A 790 32.84 12.45 3.82
CA ALA A 790 34.13 12.89 3.28
C ALA A 790 33.90 13.93 2.19
N GLY A 791 34.65 15.03 2.24
CA GLY A 791 34.57 16.12 1.27
C GLY A 791 35.96 16.64 0.94
N SER A 792 36.22 16.91 -0.34
CA SER A 792 37.48 17.48 -0.79
C SER A 792 37.25 18.51 -1.88
N PHE A 793 38.02 19.60 -1.84
CA PHE A 793 38.11 20.54 -2.95
C PHE A 793 39.05 19.99 -4.02
N LEU A 794 38.55 19.91 -5.25
CA LEU A 794 39.37 19.70 -6.44
C LEU A 794 40.19 20.96 -6.74
N TYR A 795 39.59 22.12 -6.52
CA TYR A 795 40.25 23.43 -6.51
C TYR A 795 39.45 24.39 -5.64
N ASN A 796 40.14 25.31 -4.99
CA ASN A 796 39.52 26.37 -4.21
C ASN A 796 40.28 27.69 -4.43
N LYS A 797 39.65 28.65 -5.09
CA LYS A 797 40.19 29.99 -5.39
C LYS A 797 39.47 31.08 -4.57
N THR A 798 38.77 30.70 -3.50
CA THR A 798 38.02 31.65 -2.66
C THR A 798 38.93 32.30 -1.63
N GLN A 799 38.64 33.54 -1.28
CA GLN A 799 39.35 34.27 -0.20
C GLN A 799 38.60 34.22 1.14
N SER A 800 37.47 33.51 1.17
CA SER A 800 36.54 33.43 2.31
C SER A 800 36.09 31.99 2.53
N ASP A 801 35.61 31.69 3.74
CA ASP A 801 35.01 30.39 4.09
C ASP A 801 33.56 30.20 3.64
N PHE A 802 32.97 31.19 2.96
CA PHE A 802 31.60 31.11 2.43
C PHE A 802 31.30 29.82 1.64
N PHE A 803 32.29 29.30 0.90
CA PHE A 803 32.17 28.03 0.19
C PHE A 803 32.93 26.88 0.87
N SER A 804 33.56 27.06 2.03
CA SER A 804 34.26 25.98 2.75
C SER A 804 33.29 24.88 3.18
N PHE A 805 33.82 23.72 3.55
CA PHE A 805 33.04 22.74 4.30
C PHE A 805 32.94 23.20 5.76
N ALA A 806 31.83 22.91 6.40
CA ALA A 806 31.57 23.21 7.80
C ALA A 806 31.54 21.95 8.66
N LEU A 807 32.01 22.10 9.89
CA LEU A 807 32.05 21.06 10.89
C LEU A 807 30.69 20.91 11.60
N ASP A 808 30.12 22.02 12.07
CA ASP A 808 28.91 22.04 12.92
C ASP A 808 27.74 22.86 12.34
N ARG A 809 28.01 23.91 11.54
CA ARG A 809 26.99 24.77 10.92
C ARG A 809 27.36 25.12 9.47
N PRO A 810 26.73 24.47 8.46
CA PRO A 810 26.90 24.80 7.05
C PRO A 810 26.62 26.28 6.71
N THR A 811 27.38 26.83 5.77
CA THR A 811 27.26 28.24 5.32
C THR A 811 26.05 28.52 4.42
N ASP A 812 25.32 27.48 4.01
CA ASP A 812 24.12 27.57 3.15
C ASP A 812 24.29 28.35 1.84
N TYR A 813 25.46 28.29 1.20
CA TYR A 813 25.73 28.98 -0.06
C TYR A 813 24.83 28.56 -1.23
N LEU A 814 24.11 27.43 -1.15
CA LEU A 814 23.11 27.04 -2.16
C LEU A 814 21.69 27.51 -1.82
N PHE A 815 21.49 28.13 -0.65
CA PHE A 815 20.20 28.52 -0.10
C PHE A 815 19.20 27.35 -0.02
N ASP A 816 19.68 26.17 0.39
CA ASP A 816 18.90 24.92 0.41
C ASP A 816 18.46 24.51 1.81
N TYR A 817 19.12 25.04 2.85
CA TYR A 817 18.80 24.72 4.23
C TYR A 817 17.65 25.58 4.78
N ASN A 818 16.82 24.98 5.64
CA ASN A 818 15.67 25.64 6.27
C ASN A 818 16.08 26.34 7.58
N TYR A 819 17.11 27.17 7.53
CA TYR A 819 17.50 27.99 8.68
C TYR A 819 16.43 29.04 8.98
N PHE A 820 16.04 29.18 10.24
CA PHE A 820 15.15 30.26 10.67
C PHE A 820 15.84 31.63 10.63
N GLY A 821 17.11 31.67 11.03
CA GLY A 821 18.01 32.82 10.88
C GLY A 821 19.30 32.36 10.21
N ARG A 822 19.43 32.64 8.90
CA ARG A 822 20.56 32.19 8.07
C ARG A 822 21.87 32.85 8.49
N SER A 823 21.84 34.15 8.76
CA SER A 823 23.02 34.95 9.11
C SER A 823 23.24 35.11 10.62
N GLU A 824 22.46 34.42 11.46
CA GLU A 824 22.60 34.51 12.92
C GLU A 824 23.79 33.69 13.43
N SER A 825 24.68 34.35 14.16
CA SER A 825 25.85 33.74 14.83
C SER A 825 25.65 33.52 16.33
N THR A 826 24.69 34.22 16.95
CA THR A 826 24.38 34.16 18.39
C THR A 826 22.88 33.92 18.66
N GLY A 827 22.51 33.70 19.92
CA GLY A 827 21.12 33.50 20.34
C GLY A 827 20.52 32.14 19.92
N LEU A 828 19.21 31.97 20.17
CA LEU A 828 18.50 30.70 20.01
C LEU A 828 18.54 30.16 18.57
N PHE A 829 18.41 31.01 17.54
CA PHE A 829 18.41 30.54 16.15
C PHE A 829 19.79 30.05 15.68
N SER A 830 20.88 30.46 16.33
CA SER A 830 22.22 29.93 16.07
C SER A 830 22.40 28.48 16.57
N GLN A 831 21.54 28.02 17.47
CA GLN A 831 21.56 26.67 18.07
C GLN A 831 20.85 25.61 17.20
N GLN A 832 20.12 26.04 16.16
CA GLN A 832 19.49 25.11 15.22
C GLN A 832 20.54 24.20 14.60
N PHE A 833 20.33 22.89 14.72
CA PHE A 833 21.17 21.87 14.11
C PHE A 833 20.57 21.41 12.78
N ILE A 834 21.45 21.27 11.80
CA ILE A 834 21.15 20.65 10.52
C ILE A 834 22.24 19.62 10.27
N LEU A 835 21.85 18.35 10.17
CA LEU A 835 22.79 17.27 9.88
C LEU A 835 23.24 17.38 8.43
N ALA A 836 24.42 17.96 8.22
CA ALA A 836 25.09 18.04 6.93
C ALA A 836 26.60 18.22 7.13
N GLU A 837 27.36 17.91 6.07
CA GLU A 837 28.83 18.01 6.06
C GLU A 837 29.47 17.33 7.28
N GLY A 838 30.27 18.03 8.10
CA GLY A 838 30.94 17.46 9.26
C GLY A 838 29.99 16.85 10.31
N GLY A 839 28.80 17.43 10.47
CA GLY A 839 27.74 16.92 11.32
C GLY A 839 28.02 16.97 12.83
N PHE A 840 28.96 17.78 13.31
CA PHE A 840 29.30 17.94 14.73
C PHE A 840 28.24 18.74 15.49
N LYS A 841 28.10 18.48 16.78
CA LYS A 841 27.08 19.11 17.64
C LYS A 841 27.71 20.20 18.49
N SER A 842 28.99 20.06 18.85
CA SER A 842 29.78 21.12 19.50
C SER A 842 30.24 22.19 18.51
N LYS A 843 30.20 23.45 18.95
CA LYS A 843 30.83 24.58 18.24
C LYS A 843 32.33 24.60 18.56
N ILE A 844 33.16 24.07 17.66
CA ILE A 844 34.62 23.96 17.84
C ILE A 844 35.32 25.19 17.25
N VAL A 845 36.46 25.61 17.82
CA VAL A 845 37.26 26.78 17.42
C VAL A 845 37.59 26.83 15.92
N THR A 846 37.73 25.68 15.25
CA THR A 846 37.99 25.61 13.81
C THR A 846 36.77 25.00 13.09
N PRO A 847 35.74 25.82 12.78
CA PRO A 847 34.47 25.32 12.27
C PRO A 847 34.48 25.01 10.77
N PHE A 848 35.50 25.46 10.01
CA PHE A 848 35.55 25.34 8.56
C PHE A 848 36.80 24.60 8.05
N ALA A 849 36.63 23.92 6.92
CA ALA A 849 37.68 23.27 6.16
C ALA A 849 37.63 23.72 4.69
N ASN A 850 38.69 24.40 4.23
CA ASN A 850 38.79 24.98 2.89
C ASN A 850 39.60 24.11 1.89
N ARG A 851 40.06 22.92 2.33
CA ARG A 851 40.74 21.92 1.48
C ARG A 851 40.05 20.56 1.50
N TRP A 852 39.95 19.91 2.66
CA TRP A 852 39.19 18.66 2.81
C TRP A 852 38.73 18.45 4.24
N ILE A 853 37.68 17.65 4.41
CA ILE A 853 37.12 17.22 5.69
C ILE A 853 36.73 15.74 5.59
N THR A 854 36.94 15.01 6.68
CA THR A 854 36.37 13.67 6.87
C THR A 854 35.81 13.59 8.28
N SER A 855 34.59 13.08 8.44
CA SER A 855 33.99 12.87 9.75
C SER A 855 33.24 11.55 9.84
N LEU A 856 33.26 10.96 11.03
CA LEU A 856 32.47 9.81 11.43
C LEU A 856 31.61 10.22 12.62
N ASN A 857 30.29 10.16 12.44
CA ASN A 857 29.31 10.36 13.49
C ASN A 857 28.74 8.99 13.88
N ALA A 858 28.71 8.69 15.17
CA ALA A 858 28.13 7.47 15.69
C ALA A 858 27.12 7.79 16.80
N SER A 859 26.01 7.05 16.85
CA SER A 859 25.13 7.04 18.02
C SER A 859 24.64 5.64 18.36
N TYR A 860 24.39 5.41 19.65
CA TYR A 860 23.89 4.15 20.18
C TYR A 860 22.80 4.39 21.21
N SER A 861 21.68 3.67 21.10
CA SER A 861 20.54 3.83 22.02
C SER A 861 20.77 3.14 23.36
N ILE A 862 20.83 3.90 24.45
CA ILE A 862 20.89 3.38 25.84
C ILE A 862 19.48 3.19 26.42
N TRP A 863 18.52 3.97 25.94
CA TRP A 863 17.10 3.80 26.22
C TRP A 863 16.29 4.23 24.99
N ASN A 864 15.00 3.88 24.93
CA ASN A 864 14.13 4.07 23.77
C ASN A 864 14.31 5.41 23.01
N TRP A 865 14.49 6.52 23.74
CA TRP A 865 14.65 7.88 23.19
C TRP A 865 15.93 8.58 23.68
N ILE A 866 16.81 7.86 24.38
CA ILE A 866 18.09 8.38 24.90
C ILE A 866 19.22 7.66 24.19
N GLU A 867 20.02 8.42 23.44
CA GLU A 867 21.17 7.93 22.71
C GLU A 867 22.43 8.62 23.23
N VAL A 868 23.54 7.87 23.32
CA VAL A 868 24.87 8.49 23.37
C VAL A 868 25.37 8.68 21.95
N TYR A 869 26.03 9.80 21.70
CA TYR A 869 26.68 10.06 20.43
C TYR A 869 28.15 10.40 20.63
N GLY A 870 28.94 10.10 19.62
CA GLY A 870 30.33 10.50 19.50
C GLY A 870 30.65 10.80 18.04
N ASP A 871 31.28 11.95 17.82
CA ASP A 871 31.74 12.38 16.52
C ASP A 871 33.27 12.48 16.53
N VAL A 872 33.91 12.03 15.45
CA VAL A 872 35.34 12.21 15.21
C VAL A 872 35.56 12.69 13.80
N GLY A 873 36.61 13.46 13.57
CA GLY A 873 36.90 13.99 12.25
C GLY A 873 38.28 14.59 12.10
N PHE A 874 38.64 14.84 10.85
CA PHE A 874 39.85 15.55 10.47
C PHE A 874 39.47 16.68 9.52
N ILE A 875 40.05 17.85 9.76
CA ILE A 875 39.88 19.02 8.91
C ILE A 875 41.24 19.50 8.42
N LYS A 876 41.27 19.95 7.16
CA LYS A 876 42.46 20.55 6.54
C LYS A 876 42.11 21.89 5.92
N ASN A 877 42.89 22.89 6.32
CA ASN A 877 42.91 24.21 5.73
C ASN A 877 44.23 24.48 4.98
N ASN A 878 44.18 25.40 4.02
CA ASN A 878 45.36 25.90 3.32
C ASN A 878 46.34 26.51 4.31
N SER A 879 47.63 26.21 4.14
CA SER A 879 48.73 26.71 4.99
C SER A 879 48.63 26.38 6.49
N GLN A 880 47.75 25.45 6.88
CA GLN A 880 47.64 24.95 8.25
C GLN A 880 47.83 23.43 8.25
N ASN A 881 48.36 22.87 9.35
CA ASN A 881 48.41 21.41 9.52
C ASN A 881 47.01 20.81 9.65
N GLU A 882 46.90 19.52 9.38
CA GLU A 882 45.63 18.81 9.63
C GLU A 882 45.29 18.86 11.12
N LYS A 883 44.00 18.98 11.42
CA LYS A 883 43.51 19.07 12.79
C LYS A 883 42.52 17.95 13.06
N PHE A 884 42.83 17.14 14.05
CA PHE A 884 41.92 16.14 14.59
C PHE A 884 40.88 16.81 15.49
N VAL A 885 39.62 16.47 15.29
CA VAL A 885 38.47 17.00 16.05
C VAL A 885 37.57 15.88 16.53
N TYR A 886 36.95 16.04 17.69
CA TYR A 886 35.99 15.11 18.27
C TYR A 886 34.99 15.83 19.18
N ASP A 887 33.79 15.26 19.29
CA ASP A 887 32.82 15.60 20.31
C ASP A 887 32.05 14.34 20.78
N SER A 888 31.39 14.45 21.93
CA SER A 888 30.49 13.41 22.42
C SER A 888 29.46 14.00 23.36
N GLY A 889 28.33 13.32 23.48
CA GLY A 889 27.26 13.77 24.36
C GLY A 889 26.03 12.89 24.35
N ILE A 890 24.92 13.46 24.82
CA ILE A 890 23.62 12.80 24.90
C ILE A 890 22.67 13.42 23.87
N ARG A 891 21.98 12.57 23.11
CA ARG A 891 20.89 12.94 22.22
C ARG A 891 19.57 12.44 22.80
N LEU A 892 18.61 13.35 22.92
CA LEU A 892 17.22 13.01 23.20
C LEU A 892 16.45 12.99 21.88
N ASN A 893 16.13 11.78 21.43
CA ASN A 893 15.40 11.52 20.19
C ASN A 893 13.91 11.32 20.51
N LEU A 894 13.20 12.43 20.77
CA LEU A 894 11.79 12.40 21.14
C LEU A 894 10.92 12.03 19.93
N VAL A 895 11.20 12.65 18.78
CA VAL A 895 10.63 12.28 17.49
C VAL A 895 11.70 12.44 16.41
N THR A 896 12.20 11.33 15.87
CA THR A 896 13.32 11.31 14.91
C THR A 896 13.07 12.18 13.68
N ASP A 897 14.00 13.07 13.38
CA ASP A 897 13.97 14.09 12.31
C ASP A 897 12.97 15.24 12.54
N TYR A 898 12.26 15.28 13.68
CA TYR A 898 11.28 16.33 14.01
C TYR A 898 11.64 17.14 15.23
N PHE A 899 11.90 16.45 16.35
CA PHE A 899 12.18 17.08 17.62
C PHE A 899 13.28 16.29 18.33
N GLU A 900 14.47 16.87 18.27
CA GLU A 900 15.67 16.27 18.84
C GLU A 900 16.47 17.33 19.58
N LEU A 901 17.04 16.93 20.71
CA LEU A 901 17.91 17.76 21.53
C LEU A 901 19.26 17.09 21.67
N TYR A 902 20.33 17.86 21.48
CA TYR A 902 21.70 17.42 21.65
C TYR A 902 22.35 18.19 22.79
N PHE A 903 22.94 17.45 23.72
CA PHE A 903 23.63 17.94 24.91
C PHE A 903 25.10 17.55 24.80
N PRO A 904 25.97 18.44 24.29
CA PRO A 904 27.40 18.18 24.22
C PRO A 904 28.01 18.03 25.62
N ILE A 905 28.78 16.98 25.85
CA ILE A 905 29.40 16.70 27.16
C ILE A 905 30.90 16.96 27.12
N TYR A 906 31.58 16.46 26.08
CA TYR A 906 33.02 16.56 25.93
C TYR A 906 33.41 16.78 24.48
N SER A 907 34.36 17.67 24.21
CA SER A 907 34.85 17.96 22.86
C SER A 907 36.31 18.42 22.88
N ASN A 908 36.86 18.84 21.74
CA ASN A 908 38.15 19.56 21.72
C ASN A 908 38.20 20.81 22.61
N ASN A 909 37.05 21.34 23.02
CA ASN A 909 36.96 22.45 23.98
C ASN A 909 37.11 21.98 25.44
N GLY A 910 37.22 20.67 25.70
CA GLY A 910 37.26 20.07 27.04
C GLY A 910 35.88 19.66 27.56
N TRP A 911 35.67 19.74 28.88
CA TRP A 911 34.40 19.41 29.53
C TRP A 911 33.38 20.55 29.29
N GLU A 912 32.43 20.33 28.38
CA GLU A 912 31.53 21.37 27.88
C GLU A 912 30.55 21.87 28.96
N ILE A 913 30.13 20.97 29.86
CA ILE A 913 29.12 21.24 30.90
C ILE A 913 29.63 22.23 31.95
N SER A 914 30.93 22.24 32.28
CA SER A 914 31.49 23.17 33.26
C SER A 914 31.80 24.56 32.69
N GLN A 915 31.60 24.75 31.39
CA GLN A 915 31.87 26.03 30.74
C GLN A 915 30.67 26.97 30.89
N ASN A 916 30.95 28.27 30.92
CA ASN A 916 29.92 29.30 31.00
C ASN A 916 28.95 29.20 29.82
N ASN A 917 27.70 29.58 30.07
CA ASN A 917 26.61 29.61 29.07
C ASN A 917 26.40 28.26 28.35
N TYR A 918 26.51 27.13 29.07
CA TYR A 918 26.28 25.79 28.52
C TYR A 918 24.91 25.66 27.81
N ASN A 919 23.89 26.36 28.30
CA ASN A 919 22.57 26.44 27.67
C ASN A 919 22.62 26.95 26.22
N GLU A 920 23.63 27.74 25.83
CA GLU A 920 23.81 28.23 24.46
C GLU A 920 24.47 27.22 23.51
N LYS A 921 24.97 26.11 24.07
CA LYS A 921 25.63 25.02 23.33
C LYS A 921 24.70 23.86 23.02
N ILE A 922 23.55 23.80 23.68
CA ILE A 922 22.50 22.83 23.38
C ILE A 922 22.05 23.06 21.93
N ARG A 923 21.95 21.98 21.15
CA ARG A 923 21.50 22.06 19.76
C ARG A 923 20.14 21.41 19.61
N PHE A 924 19.33 21.91 18.69
CA PHE A 924 18.00 21.35 18.45
C PHE A 924 17.69 21.15 16.97
N ILE A 925 16.94 20.09 16.68
CA ILE A 925 16.21 19.93 15.41
C ILE A 925 14.74 20.16 15.74
N VAL A 926 14.10 21.13 15.07
CA VAL A 926 12.66 21.39 15.15
C VAL A 926 12.13 21.57 13.74
N THR A 927 11.34 20.60 13.25
CA THR A 927 10.73 20.65 11.91
C THR A 927 9.21 20.59 12.01
N PHE A 928 8.54 21.73 11.79
CA PHE A 928 7.08 21.80 11.64
C PHE A 928 6.67 21.73 10.17
N SER A 929 6.68 20.54 9.58
CA SER A 929 6.19 20.35 8.20
C SER A 929 5.14 19.23 8.13
N PRO A 930 3.89 19.54 7.69
CA PRO A 930 2.88 18.52 7.39
C PRO A 930 3.38 17.45 6.40
N LYS A 931 4.33 17.80 5.53
CA LYS A 931 4.96 16.88 4.57
C LYS A 931 5.65 15.71 5.26
N THR A 932 6.26 15.94 6.43
CA THR A 932 6.97 14.89 7.15
C THR A 932 5.99 13.86 7.73
N LEU A 933 4.83 14.30 8.25
CA LEU A 933 3.76 13.39 8.70
C LEU A 933 3.20 12.54 7.55
N ILE A 934 3.04 13.15 6.37
CA ILE A 934 2.64 12.42 5.15
C ILE A 934 3.68 11.38 4.75
N ASN A 935 4.97 11.60 4.99
CA ASN A 935 6.01 10.60 4.71
C ASN A 935 5.88 9.35 5.57
N LEU A 936 5.40 9.46 6.82
CA LEU A 936 5.12 8.29 7.66
C LEU A 936 4.01 7.44 7.05
N PHE A 937 2.96 8.08 6.51
CA PHE A 937 1.91 7.38 5.76
C PHE A 937 2.47 6.74 4.49
N ASN A 938 3.22 7.49 3.67
CA ASN A 938 3.78 6.98 2.42
C ASN A 938 4.65 5.74 2.65
N ARG A 939 5.56 5.77 3.64
CA ARG A 939 6.44 4.63 3.94
C ARG A 939 5.67 3.35 4.26
N LYS A 940 4.54 3.46 4.96
CA LYS A 940 3.72 2.31 5.35
C LYS A 940 2.89 1.74 4.20
N TRP A 941 2.50 2.57 3.22
CA TRP A 941 1.50 2.21 2.20
C TRP A 941 2.07 2.01 0.79
N PHE A 942 3.08 2.81 0.41
CA PHE A 942 3.64 2.89 -0.95
C PHE A 942 5.11 2.50 -0.96
#